data_AF-A0A8H6LTR8-F1
#
_entry.id   AF-A0A8H6LTR8-F1
#
_cell.length_a   1.000
_cell.length_b   1.000
_cell.length_c   1.000
_cell.angle_alpha   90.00
_cell.angle_beta   90.00
_cell.angle_gamma   90.00
#
_symmetry.space_group_name_H-M   'P 1'
#
loop_
_entity.id
_entity.type
_entity.pdbx_description
1 polymer ?
#
loop_
_entity_poly.entity_id
_entity_poly.type
_entity_poly.pdbx_seq_one_letter_code
_entity_poly.pdbx_strand_id
1 'polypeptide(L)'
;MIAFFRDRDPAGRCEPEGMESTSPSTNDVDVLSSSTLAVDSLATPAPSLQEETPHEEVEHQYLWRCFPDYVWSQRVRDTPSWVWGFGYDVEDSSGGRRWVCRRCIQNKNPKPRSFAEKGIQNANAHLFKGHGIRAPPDKTKSAAEKKAEKLKAKDQRSIAEVMKLDTRLPREQDIANSLVKGFDRKHFQRLLLEWIIEENHAFSVCEQGRLRQIFEYLNPLVKITDANITRTTIRRKVLSAYEMHKDKVVAALKQSCGLIHVSFDGWKSGNRHSLYGIACFFRDENSQPRKLALGVPELRTRHFGHNIAAEILDVLDAYGIQDKIGYFTLDNAESNDKAMEVIGGELGFVGSRRRGRCFGHTLNLSAKALLFGHNVEAFEEQLSGEAALSEAEHTLWRRKGPVGKLHNLVVDVRRSDQLTYLLRSIQRSEFDLSSDPRIRARQPVDLIIDNDTRWLSQLYMIRRAIILRPFIEQLVLKHRQQWEQDNRSKRTGNLRKSAREPRICLEENQLTVNDWVVLEHLAKLLGFYEDAVKTLEGDGQQRKRKGGWVGSYGNVWEVIQGFEFLLEVLEDYKQLASEIPDAEHFRINVNLGWEKLNKYYSRLDETPIYYTALALHPAFRWGYFENEWKDNTKWVMKAKQMIREVWESNYRHLQMVRSPVDDEPVAKRQRKYYNPFQAYCERTRPVLGYGLVKEEATLSDDINEDTNELELWQSSWEDGDNDVRDPISYWHERKRRYPRLSRMALDFLTIQPMSADYLTLMTPRGSVRAAKIIFATNAYTSSILPEFAEKIVPVRGICSHIKPAKTPAPLLPNSYIIRWSDTKYEYMIPRLDGSIIVGGARSVYYHDLPSWYNNANDDQLIESAKNYFDGYMQRVFHGWEGSGAYTSKVWTGVMGYSSDGLPHVGVVPGRQNQYMLAGFNGHGMPQIFLSAKGVASMVMEGLSYEKTGIPKLYKATQERLDNPNNAILNTWKTVQRREGAKL
;
A
#
# COMPACT_ATOMS: atom_id res chain seq x y z
N MET A 1 5.52 -6.73 -9.83
CA MET A 1 6.56 -7.21 -10.77
C MET A 1 7.19 -8.43 -10.14
N ILE A 2 7.20 -9.54 -10.90
CA ILE A 2 7.84 -10.86 -10.70
C ILE A 2 6.82 -11.99 -10.55
N ALA A 3 6.63 -12.66 -11.68
CA ALA A 3 5.98 -13.94 -11.87
C ALA A 3 6.79 -15.09 -11.23
N PHE A 4 6.08 -16.10 -10.74
CA PHE A 4 6.65 -17.34 -10.26
C PHE A 4 7.02 -18.25 -11.44
N PHE A 5 8.24 -18.77 -11.43
CA PHE A 5 8.55 -20.08 -12.03
C PHE A 5 8.73 -21.06 -10.87
N ARG A 6 7.88 -22.08 -10.82
CA ARG A 6 8.06 -23.27 -9.97
C ARG A 6 7.91 -24.47 -10.90
N ASP A 7 9.04 -25.04 -11.29
CA ASP A 7 9.06 -26.40 -11.83
C ASP A 7 8.73 -27.36 -10.69
N ARG A 8 7.69 -28.17 -10.89
CA ARG A 8 7.46 -29.40 -10.14
C ARG A 8 7.81 -30.55 -11.07
N ASP A 9 8.58 -31.50 -10.57
CA ASP A 9 8.53 -32.90 -11.00
C ASP A 9 8.18 -33.78 -9.80
N PRO A 10 7.56 -34.96 -10.02
CA PRO A 10 6.67 -35.57 -9.04
C PRO A 10 7.19 -36.86 -8.40
N ALA A 11 6.54 -37.18 -7.27
CA ALA A 11 6.20 -38.51 -6.75
C ALA A 11 7.30 -39.42 -6.15
N GLY A 12 6.97 -39.95 -4.96
CA GLY A 12 7.59 -41.16 -4.39
C GLY A 12 7.38 -41.29 -2.88
N ARG A 13 6.36 -42.05 -2.48
CA ARG A 13 5.91 -42.34 -1.10
C ARG A 13 6.95 -43.08 -0.25
N CYS A 14 6.89 -42.92 1.08
CA CYS A 14 6.68 -44.01 2.07
C CYS A 14 6.77 -43.47 3.52
N GLU A 15 5.72 -43.72 4.30
CA GLU A 15 5.66 -43.79 5.78
C GLU A 15 6.21 -45.16 6.28
N PRO A 16 6.23 -45.53 7.59
CA PRO A 16 6.19 -44.78 8.88
C PRO A 16 7.26 -45.28 9.90
N GLU A 17 7.05 -44.98 11.20
CA GLU A 17 7.65 -45.53 12.45
C GLU A 17 8.80 -44.68 13.05
N GLY A 18 8.84 -44.31 14.33
CA GLY A 18 8.00 -44.54 15.51
C GLY A 18 8.83 -44.22 16.77
N MET A 19 8.22 -43.59 17.79
CA MET A 19 8.67 -43.48 19.22
C MET A 19 10.06 -42.85 19.49
N GLU A 20 10.39 -42.16 20.59
CA GLU A 20 9.75 -41.85 21.86
C GLU A 20 10.51 -40.65 22.50
N SER A 21 9.92 -40.12 23.56
CA SER A 21 10.34 -39.01 24.44
C SER A 21 11.79 -38.98 24.93
N THR A 22 12.34 -37.77 25.13
CA THR A 22 12.80 -37.25 26.46
C THR A 22 13.42 -35.86 26.33
N SER A 23 13.04 -34.95 27.22
CA SER A 23 13.75 -33.71 27.55
C SER A 23 15.01 -34.06 28.39
N PRO A 24 16.08 -33.22 28.43
CA PRO A 24 16.06 -32.01 29.24
C PRO A 24 16.91 -30.83 28.72
N SER A 25 16.74 -29.75 29.46
CA SER A 25 17.36 -28.42 29.40
C SER A 25 18.83 -28.36 29.84
N THR A 26 19.39 -27.16 29.63
CA THR A 26 20.51 -26.47 30.30
C THR A 26 21.96 -26.77 29.88
N ASN A 27 22.60 -25.67 29.46
CA ASN A 27 23.99 -25.27 29.64
C ASN A 27 25.09 -26.27 29.26
N ASP A 28 25.88 -25.95 28.23
CA ASP A 28 27.16 -25.29 28.50
C ASP A 28 27.80 -24.76 27.23
N VAL A 29 28.37 -23.57 27.41
CA VAL A 29 29.26 -22.89 26.49
C VAL A 29 30.59 -23.60 26.64
N ASP A 30 31.11 -24.24 25.58
CA ASP A 30 32.55 -24.46 25.55
C ASP A 30 33.19 -24.42 24.18
N VAL A 31 34.36 -23.82 24.25
CA VAL A 31 35.23 -23.36 23.18
C VAL A 31 35.94 -24.57 22.58
N LEU A 32 35.58 -24.96 21.35
CA LEU A 32 36.36 -25.95 20.60
C LEU A 32 37.46 -25.26 19.79
N SER A 33 38.62 -25.30 20.43
CA SER A 33 39.96 -25.17 19.87
C SER A 33 40.16 -26.06 18.65
N SER A 34 40.99 -25.55 17.74
CA SER A 34 41.45 -26.23 16.54
C SER A 34 42.15 -27.55 16.87
N SER A 35 41.50 -28.68 16.59
CA SER A 35 42.17 -29.97 16.45
C SER A 35 42.58 -30.18 14.99
N THR A 36 43.89 -30.12 14.78
CA THR A 36 44.57 -30.67 13.60
C THR A 36 44.27 -32.16 13.48
N LEU A 37 43.49 -32.56 12.47
CA LEU A 37 43.37 -33.96 12.07
C LEU A 37 44.67 -34.39 11.36
N ALA A 38 45.24 -35.47 11.89
CA ALA A 38 46.45 -36.10 11.43
C ALA A 38 46.37 -36.56 9.97
N VAL A 39 47.51 -36.45 9.29
CA VAL A 39 47.76 -36.98 7.96
C VAL A 39 48.03 -38.47 8.11
N ASP A 40 47.02 -39.32 7.96
CA ASP A 40 47.21 -40.76 7.84
C ASP A 40 46.51 -41.30 6.59
N SER A 41 47.27 -42.11 5.83
CA SER A 41 46.91 -42.84 4.60
C SER A 41 46.72 -42.03 3.30
N LEU A 42 47.83 -41.61 2.68
CA LEU A 42 47.88 -41.13 1.28
C LEU A 42 48.68 -42.11 0.41
N ALA A 43 48.01 -43.10 -0.20
CA ALA A 43 48.56 -43.84 -1.33
C ALA A 43 47.45 -44.16 -2.34
N THR A 44 47.76 -44.02 -3.64
CA THR A 44 46.94 -44.54 -4.75
C THR A 44 46.88 -46.07 -4.62
N PRO A 45 45.71 -46.71 -4.80
CA PRO A 45 45.62 -48.17 -4.81
C PRO A 45 46.56 -48.75 -5.87
N ALA A 46 47.48 -49.63 -5.48
CA ALA A 46 48.22 -50.46 -6.43
C ALA A 46 47.33 -51.63 -6.88
N PRO A 47 47.53 -52.19 -8.08
CA PRO A 47 46.87 -53.43 -8.45
C PRO A 47 47.50 -54.58 -7.64
N SER A 48 47.07 -54.75 -6.40
CA SER A 48 47.42 -55.89 -5.56
C SER A 48 46.19 -56.33 -4.79
N LEU A 49 45.95 -57.64 -4.82
CA LEU A 49 44.87 -58.43 -4.21
C LEU A 49 44.56 -58.07 -2.74
N GLN A 50 43.87 -56.95 -2.50
CA GLN A 50 43.24 -56.61 -1.24
C GLN A 50 41.76 -56.33 -1.50
N GLU A 51 40.88 -56.84 -0.63
CA GLU A 51 39.43 -56.64 -0.72
C GLU A 51 39.12 -55.14 -0.65
N GLU A 52 38.60 -54.57 -1.74
CA GLU A 52 38.14 -53.18 -1.78
C GLU A 52 36.94 -53.01 -0.83
N THR A 53 36.88 -51.88 -0.12
CA THR A 53 35.70 -51.57 0.69
C THR A 53 34.48 -51.31 -0.21
N PRO A 54 33.24 -51.59 0.22
CA PRO A 54 32.04 -51.38 -0.61
C PRO A 54 31.88 -49.94 -1.12
N HIS A 55 32.47 -48.96 -0.40
CA HIS A 55 32.45 -47.56 -0.78
C HIS A 55 33.46 -47.25 -1.91
N GLU A 56 34.63 -47.89 -1.90
CA GLU A 56 35.67 -47.70 -2.93
C GLU A 56 35.27 -48.37 -4.25
N GLU A 57 34.60 -49.52 -4.19
CA GLU A 57 34.10 -50.23 -5.37
C GLU A 57 33.10 -49.36 -6.18
N VAL A 58 32.20 -48.63 -5.50
CA VAL A 58 31.24 -47.71 -6.14
C VAL A 58 31.95 -46.48 -6.75
N GLU A 59 33.00 -45.97 -6.11
CA GLU A 59 33.81 -44.87 -6.64
C GLU A 59 34.58 -45.30 -7.90
N HIS A 60 35.18 -46.50 -7.88
CA HIS A 60 35.94 -47.07 -8.99
C HIS A 60 35.04 -47.40 -10.18
N GLN A 61 33.84 -47.95 -9.94
CA GLN A 61 32.85 -48.15 -11.00
C GLN A 61 32.48 -46.84 -11.70
N TYR A 62 32.31 -45.75 -10.95
CA TYR A 62 32.05 -44.43 -11.54
C TYR A 62 33.26 -43.87 -12.31
N LEU A 63 34.48 -44.06 -11.79
CA LEU A 63 35.72 -43.68 -12.48
C LEU A 63 35.84 -44.36 -13.85
N TRP A 64 35.69 -45.70 -13.92
CA TRP A 64 35.82 -46.46 -15.15
C TRP A 64 34.68 -46.19 -16.14
N ARG A 65 33.48 -45.83 -15.65
CA ARG A 65 32.41 -45.34 -16.52
C ARG A 65 32.77 -44.02 -17.20
N CYS A 66 33.49 -43.13 -16.51
CA CYS A 66 33.93 -41.85 -17.07
C CYS A 66 35.19 -41.96 -17.95
N PHE A 67 36.02 -42.99 -17.73
CA PHE A 67 37.26 -43.24 -18.44
C PHE A 67 37.38 -44.73 -18.83
N PRO A 68 36.58 -45.21 -19.81
CA PRO A 68 36.46 -46.64 -20.13
C PRO A 68 37.72 -47.23 -20.78
N ASP A 69 38.51 -46.43 -21.50
CA ASP A 69 39.71 -46.88 -22.22
C ASP A 69 40.99 -46.85 -21.36
N TYR A 70 40.84 -46.59 -20.06
CA TYR A 70 41.94 -46.42 -19.12
C TYR A 70 41.93 -47.54 -18.08
N VAL A 71 43.11 -47.90 -17.60
CA VAL A 71 43.32 -48.86 -16.50
C VAL A 71 44.22 -48.22 -15.43
N TRP A 72 44.34 -48.89 -14.28
CA TRP A 72 45.32 -48.48 -13.28
C TRP A 72 46.75 -48.51 -13.87
N SER A 73 47.49 -47.42 -13.69
CA SER A 73 48.89 -47.31 -14.10
C SER A 73 49.75 -48.37 -13.39
N GLN A 74 50.59 -49.09 -14.14
CA GLN A 74 51.48 -50.13 -13.56
C GLN A 74 52.68 -49.54 -12.80
N ARG A 75 52.94 -48.24 -12.94
CA ARG A 75 53.98 -47.52 -12.20
C ARG A 75 53.39 -46.86 -10.95
N VAL A 76 53.00 -47.67 -9.97
CA VAL A 76 52.62 -47.15 -8.66
C VAL A 76 53.89 -46.98 -7.84
N ARG A 77 54.25 -45.71 -7.57
CA ARG A 77 55.38 -45.18 -6.76
C ARG A 77 56.59 -44.73 -7.57
N ASP A 78 56.64 -43.42 -7.83
CA ASP A 78 57.77 -42.51 -7.54
C ASP A 78 57.55 -41.13 -8.21
N THR A 79 56.39 -40.51 -7.97
CA THR A 79 56.14 -39.12 -8.36
C THR A 79 56.11 -38.22 -7.12
N PRO A 80 57.11 -37.35 -6.90
CA PRO A 80 57.34 -36.64 -5.63
C PRO A 80 56.36 -35.49 -5.32
N SER A 81 55.17 -35.47 -5.95
CA SER A 81 54.20 -34.39 -5.78
C SER A 81 53.05 -34.78 -4.85
N TRP A 82 52.79 -33.94 -3.84
CA TRP A 82 51.69 -34.12 -2.88
C TRP A 82 50.30 -34.22 -3.52
N VAL A 83 50.15 -33.70 -4.75
CA VAL A 83 48.90 -33.68 -5.51
C VAL A 83 48.41 -35.10 -5.84
N TRP A 84 49.32 -36.08 -5.94
CA TRP A 84 48.99 -37.49 -6.17
C TRP A 84 48.20 -38.11 -5.02
N GLY A 85 48.28 -37.56 -3.81
CA GLY A 85 47.43 -37.97 -2.70
C GLY A 85 45.93 -37.67 -2.89
N PHE A 86 45.58 -36.81 -3.85
CA PHE A 86 44.20 -36.39 -4.11
C PHE A 86 43.67 -36.83 -5.49
N GLY A 87 44.37 -37.72 -6.19
CA GLY A 87 43.91 -38.22 -7.48
C GLY A 87 44.37 -39.64 -7.81
N TYR A 88 43.66 -40.22 -8.77
CA TYR A 88 43.88 -41.55 -9.31
C TYR A 88 44.90 -41.47 -10.46
N ASP A 89 45.87 -42.39 -10.49
CA ASP A 89 46.82 -42.54 -11.60
C ASP A 89 46.32 -43.59 -12.58
N VAL A 90 45.92 -43.13 -13.77
CA VAL A 90 45.34 -43.98 -14.81
C VAL A 90 46.13 -43.88 -16.11
N GLU A 91 46.20 -44.98 -16.85
CA GLU A 91 46.97 -45.13 -18.08
C GLU A 91 46.08 -45.70 -19.19
N ASP A 92 46.22 -45.18 -20.41
CA ASP A 92 45.54 -45.72 -21.60
C ASP A 92 46.37 -46.80 -22.30
N SER A 93 45.76 -47.49 -23.28
CA SER A 93 46.42 -48.52 -24.09
C SER A 93 47.61 -48.03 -24.94
N SER A 94 47.80 -46.72 -25.08
CA SER A 94 48.92 -46.08 -25.78
C SER A 94 50.07 -45.63 -24.86
N GLY A 95 49.97 -45.89 -23.55
CA GLY A 95 50.94 -45.49 -22.54
C GLY A 95 50.76 -44.04 -22.05
N GLY A 96 49.61 -43.43 -22.33
CA GLY A 96 49.26 -42.06 -21.93
C GLY A 96 48.78 -42.00 -20.48
N ARG A 97 49.62 -41.47 -19.58
CA ARG A 97 49.31 -41.36 -18.13
C ARG A 97 48.59 -40.06 -17.76
N ARG A 98 47.56 -40.16 -16.92
CA ARG A 98 46.76 -39.03 -16.44
C ARG A 98 46.46 -39.12 -14.94
N TRP A 99 46.48 -37.96 -14.30
CA TRP A 99 45.94 -37.74 -12.96
C TRP A 99 44.45 -37.41 -13.06
N VAL A 100 43.59 -38.14 -12.34
CA VAL A 100 42.14 -37.89 -12.25
C VAL A 100 41.77 -37.47 -10.83
N CYS A 101 41.03 -36.37 -10.66
CA CYS A 101 40.68 -35.85 -9.32
C CYS A 101 39.73 -36.80 -8.56
N ARG A 102 40.18 -37.34 -7.42
CA ARG A 102 39.38 -38.25 -6.56
C ARG A 102 38.11 -37.58 -6.03
N ARG A 103 38.20 -36.30 -5.65
CA ARG A 103 37.05 -35.55 -5.11
C ARG A 103 35.96 -35.27 -6.16
N CYS A 104 36.34 -35.16 -7.45
CA CYS A 104 35.36 -35.07 -8.53
C CYS A 104 34.61 -36.39 -8.75
N ILE A 105 35.28 -37.53 -8.57
CA ILE A 105 34.67 -38.87 -8.65
C ILE A 105 33.71 -39.10 -7.48
N GLN A 106 34.15 -38.79 -6.25
CA GLN A 106 33.30 -38.86 -5.05
C GLN A 106 32.01 -38.05 -5.15
N ASN A 107 32.11 -36.85 -5.71
CA ASN A 107 30.95 -35.96 -5.88
C ASN A 107 30.12 -36.27 -7.15
N LYS A 108 30.38 -37.40 -7.83
CA LYS A 108 29.72 -37.83 -9.09
C LYS A 108 29.63 -36.71 -10.14
N ASN A 109 30.72 -35.98 -10.34
CA ASN A 109 30.76 -34.89 -11.30
C ASN A 109 30.68 -35.43 -12.74
N PRO A 110 29.71 -34.99 -13.58
CA PRO A 110 29.50 -35.55 -14.92
C PRO A 110 30.69 -35.39 -15.88
N LYS A 111 31.63 -34.49 -15.61
CA LYS A 111 32.92 -34.40 -16.31
C LYS A 111 34.06 -34.25 -15.29
N PRO A 112 34.57 -35.37 -14.71
CA PRO A 112 35.66 -35.32 -13.76
C PRO A 112 36.90 -34.69 -14.41
N ARG A 113 37.60 -33.82 -13.68
CA ARG A 113 38.80 -33.16 -14.22
C ARG A 113 39.98 -34.13 -14.20
N SER A 114 40.60 -34.31 -15.37
CA SER A 114 41.82 -35.08 -15.54
C SER A 114 42.91 -34.24 -16.22
N PHE A 115 44.16 -34.47 -15.84
CA PHE A 115 45.33 -33.75 -16.35
C PHE A 115 46.45 -34.74 -16.69
N ALA A 116 47.27 -34.44 -17.70
CA ALA A 116 48.41 -35.28 -18.04
C ALA A 116 49.44 -35.30 -16.89
N GLU A 117 50.15 -36.42 -16.72
CA GLU A 117 51.14 -36.63 -15.65
C GLU A 117 52.25 -35.55 -15.63
N LYS A 118 52.69 -35.06 -16.79
CA LYS A 118 53.67 -33.95 -16.90
C LYS A 118 53.12 -32.56 -16.51
N GLY A 119 51.81 -32.44 -16.27
CA GLY A 119 51.07 -31.18 -16.09
C GLY A 119 50.48 -30.97 -14.69
N ILE A 120 51.07 -31.55 -13.63
CA ILE A 120 50.52 -31.57 -12.26
C ILE A 120 50.26 -30.17 -11.64
N GLN A 121 50.88 -29.10 -12.16
CA GLN A 121 50.56 -27.73 -11.73
C GLN A 121 49.09 -27.36 -12.00
N ASN A 122 48.48 -27.91 -13.07
CA ASN A 122 47.08 -27.70 -13.38
C ASN A 122 46.16 -28.47 -12.42
N ALA A 123 46.57 -29.67 -12.00
CA ALA A 123 45.89 -30.44 -10.96
C ALA A 123 45.90 -29.69 -9.62
N ASN A 124 47.04 -29.13 -9.21
CA ASN A 124 47.15 -28.28 -8.02
C ASN A 124 46.25 -27.03 -8.10
N ALA A 125 46.21 -26.35 -9.25
CA ALA A 125 45.31 -25.22 -9.45
C ALA A 125 43.82 -25.61 -9.41
N HIS A 126 43.47 -26.81 -9.88
CA HIS A 126 42.12 -27.36 -9.79
C HIS A 126 41.72 -27.73 -8.36
N LEU A 127 42.62 -28.37 -7.58
CA LEU A 127 42.37 -28.67 -6.16
C LEU A 127 42.05 -27.39 -5.37
N PHE A 128 42.79 -26.31 -5.62
CA PHE A 128 42.51 -25.02 -4.99
C PHE A 128 41.19 -24.38 -5.48
N LYS A 129 40.99 -24.26 -6.79
CA LYS A 129 39.81 -23.55 -7.34
C LYS A 129 38.50 -24.34 -7.21
N GLY A 130 38.56 -25.66 -7.39
CA GLY A 130 37.39 -26.53 -7.47
C GLY A 130 37.00 -27.14 -6.13
N HIS A 131 37.96 -27.37 -5.23
CA HIS A 131 37.74 -28.07 -3.96
C HIS A 131 38.23 -27.31 -2.73
N GLY A 132 38.88 -26.15 -2.89
CA GLY A 132 39.37 -25.34 -1.77
C GLY A 132 40.56 -25.93 -1.02
N ILE A 133 41.17 -27.00 -1.55
CA ILE A 133 42.31 -27.69 -0.94
C ILE A 133 43.58 -26.88 -1.19
N ARG A 134 44.32 -26.57 -0.11
CA ARG A 134 45.53 -25.74 -0.13
C ARG A 134 46.79 -26.60 -0.09
N ALA A 135 47.88 -26.08 -0.65
CA ALA A 135 49.15 -26.77 -0.56
C ALA A 135 49.67 -26.76 0.89
N PRO A 136 50.25 -27.86 1.40
CA PRO A 136 50.94 -27.87 2.70
C PRO A 136 52.07 -26.82 2.76
N PRO A 137 52.46 -26.35 3.96
CA PRO A 137 53.38 -25.20 4.13
C PRO A 137 54.73 -25.37 3.42
N ASP A 138 55.23 -26.60 3.31
CA ASP A 138 56.52 -26.99 2.74
C ASP A 138 56.44 -27.37 1.24
N LYS A 139 55.25 -27.30 0.62
CA LYS A 139 55.01 -27.76 -0.75
C LYS A 139 54.70 -26.62 -1.74
N THR A 140 54.88 -26.91 -3.02
CA THR A 140 54.69 -25.92 -4.09
C THR A 140 53.22 -25.47 -4.20
N LYS A 141 52.94 -24.21 -3.86
CA LYS A 141 51.63 -23.55 -4.03
C LYS A 141 51.30 -23.32 -5.52
N SER A 142 50.02 -23.46 -5.89
CA SER A 142 49.58 -23.16 -7.26
C SER A 142 49.63 -21.66 -7.57
N ALA A 143 49.75 -21.28 -8.85
CA ALA A 143 49.66 -19.88 -9.26
C ALA A 143 48.29 -19.24 -8.91
N ALA A 144 47.23 -20.05 -8.89
CA ALA A 144 45.89 -19.63 -8.49
C ALA A 144 45.82 -19.31 -6.99
N GLU A 145 46.44 -20.14 -6.15
CA GLU A 145 46.56 -19.94 -4.71
C GLU A 145 47.43 -18.73 -4.39
N LYS A 146 48.62 -18.61 -4.99
CA LYS A 146 49.49 -17.43 -4.83
C LYS A 146 48.79 -16.13 -5.25
N LYS A 147 47.98 -16.17 -6.30
CA LYS A 147 47.17 -15.01 -6.74
C LYS A 147 46.05 -14.68 -5.75
N ALA A 148 45.37 -15.69 -5.21
CA ALA A 148 44.33 -15.52 -4.20
C ALA A 148 44.88 -15.03 -2.84
N GLU A 149 46.06 -15.52 -2.43
CA GLU A 149 46.77 -15.03 -1.25
C GLU A 149 47.25 -13.59 -1.45
N LYS A 150 47.81 -13.24 -2.63
CA LYS A 150 48.13 -11.85 -2.97
C LYS A 150 46.91 -10.94 -3.02
N LEU A 151 45.74 -11.45 -3.43
CA LEU A 151 44.47 -10.70 -3.41
C LEU A 151 43.94 -10.51 -1.98
N LYS A 152 43.97 -11.55 -1.13
CA LYS A 152 43.58 -11.45 0.29
C LYS A 152 44.49 -10.53 1.10
N ALA A 153 45.80 -10.62 0.90
CA ALA A 153 46.77 -9.76 1.58
C ALA A 153 46.68 -8.28 1.15
N LYS A 154 46.09 -7.99 -0.02
CA LYS A 154 45.88 -6.62 -0.49
C LYS A 154 44.57 -5.99 0.00
N ASP A 155 43.60 -6.80 0.43
CA ASP A 155 42.21 -6.37 0.69
C ASP A 155 41.76 -6.53 2.16
N GLN A 156 42.58 -7.12 3.03
CA GLN A 156 42.33 -7.16 4.48
C GLN A 156 43.26 -6.20 5.22
N ARG A 157 42.93 -4.91 5.21
CA ARG A 157 43.50 -3.97 6.17
C ARG A 157 42.81 -4.17 7.52
N SER A 158 43.58 -4.31 8.60
CA SER A 158 42.98 -4.38 9.93
C SER A 158 42.34 -3.04 10.29
N ILE A 159 41.35 -3.01 11.21
CA ILE A 159 40.75 -1.74 11.62
C ILE A 159 41.78 -0.78 12.22
N ALA A 160 42.79 -1.33 12.90
CA ALA A 160 43.90 -0.57 13.41
C ALA A 160 44.70 0.10 12.27
N GLU A 161 44.94 -0.60 11.16
CA GLU A 161 45.59 -0.01 9.99
C GLU A 161 44.72 1.02 9.27
N VAL A 162 43.40 0.79 9.18
CA VAL A 162 42.47 1.74 8.55
C VAL A 162 42.35 3.04 9.37
N MET A 163 42.33 2.92 10.69
CA MET A 163 42.23 4.04 11.63
C MET A 163 43.61 4.58 12.07
N LYS A 164 44.71 4.02 11.55
CA LYS A 164 46.10 4.35 11.91
C LYS A 164 46.40 4.24 13.42
N LEU A 165 45.80 3.27 14.09
CA LEU A 165 46.04 2.93 15.50
C LEU A 165 47.24 2.00 15.62
N ASP A 166 48.13 2.28 16.57
CA ASP A 166 49.26 1.43 16.93
C ASP A 166 48.84 0.38 17.98
N THR A 167 48.66 -0.85 17.54
CA THR A 167 48.28 -2.00 18.38
C THR A 167 49.31 -2.36 19.45
N ARG A 168 50.51 -1.78 19.41
CA ARG A 168 51.54 -1.94 20.45
C ARG A 168 51.29 -1.06 21.67
N LEU A 169 50.46 -0.02 21.54
CA LEU A 169 50.07 0.85 22.64
C LEU A 169 48.77 0.33 23.28
N PRO A 170 48.76 -0.01 24.60
CA PRO A 170 47.59 -0.61 25.25
C PRO A 170 46.30 0.21 25.07
N ARG A 171 46.38 1.54 25.17
CA ARG A 171 45.24 2.44 24.97
C ARG A 171 44.66 2.39 23.55
N GLU A 172 45.50 2.31 22.53
CA GLU A 172 45.04 2.29 21.13
C GLU A 172 44.54 0.89 20.72
N GLN A 173 45.11 -0.16 21.31
CA GLN A 173 44.57 -1.52 21.24
C GLN A 173 43.17 -1.61 21.85
N ASP A 174 42.94 -0.96 23.01
CA ASP A 174 41.62 -0.91 23.65
C ASP A 174 40.59 -0.15 22.79
N ILE A 175 41.01 0.94 22.13
CA ILE A 175 40.18 1.67 21.17
C ILE A 175 39.82 0.79 19.98
N ALA A 176 40.79 0.07 19.40
CA ALA A 176 40.54 -0.86 18.30
C ALA A 176 39.58 -2.00 18.71
N ASN A 177 39.78 -2.58 19.89
CA ASN A 177 38.90 -3.61 20.45
C ASN A 177 37.47 -3.10 20.69
N SER A 178 37.34 -1.86 21.20
CA SER A 178 36.04 -1.20 21.41
C SER A 178 35.31 -0.94 20.08
N LEU A 179 36.02 -0.50 19.05
CA LEU A 179 35.46 -0.29 17.71
C LEU A 179 34.97 -1.59 17.06
N VAL A 180 35.73 -2.68 17.20
CA VAL A 180 35.29 -4.01 16.73
C VAL A 180 34.07 -4.50 17.50
N LYS A 181 34.02 -4.28 18.82
CA LYS A 181 32.87 -4.63 19.66
C LYS A 181 31.62 -3.79 19.34
N GLY A 182 31.80 -2.57 18.85
CA GLY A 182 30.72 -1.61 18.56
C GLY A 182 29.93 -1.87 17.27
N PHE A 183 30.37 -2.77 16.39
CA PHE A 183 29.66 -3.07 15.14
C PHE A 183 29.14 -4.51 15.10
N ASP A 184 27.81 -4.66 15.14
CA ASP A 184 27.15 -5.93 14.91
C ASP A 184 26.67 -6.05 13.46
N ARG A 185 27.28 -6.97 12.71
CA ARG A 185 26.91 -7.33 11.34
C ARG A 185 25.43 -7.72 11.22
N LYS A 186 24.88 -8.50 12.15
CA LYS A 186 23.49 -8.96 12.09
C LYS A 186 22.53 -7.79 12.30
N HIS A 187 22.85 -6.90 13.23
CA HIS A 187 22.06 -5.69 13.47
C HIS A 187 22.09 -4.75 12.26
N PHE A 188 23.26 -4.49 11.66
CA PHE A 188 23.37 -3.71 10.43
C PHE A 188 22.51 -4.28 9.29
N GLN A 189 22.59 -5.60 9.06
CA GLN A 189 21.78 -6.26 8.03
C GLN A 189 20.27 -6.19 8.31
N ARG A 190 19.88 -6.16 9.59
CA ARG A 190 18.47 -6.01 10.01
C ARG A 190 17.98 -4.59 9.72
N LEU A 191 18.74 -3.56 10.09
CA LEU A 191 18.40 -2.17 9.78
C LEU A 191 18.28 -1.92 8.28
N LEU A 192 19.19 -2.50 7.47
CA LEU A 192 19.11 -2.40 6.02
C LEU A 192 17.87 -3.12 5.44
N LEU A 193 17.48 -4.25 6.04
CA LEU A 193 16.26 -4.98 5.69
C LEU A 193 15.01 -4.16 6.01
N GLU A 194 14.92 -3.64 7.25
CA GLU A 194 13.82 -2.80 7.74
C GLU A 194 13.65 -1.57 6.85
N TRP A 195 14.74 -0.84 6.57
CA TRP A 195 14.72 0.31 5.66
C TRP A 195 14.18 -0.04 4.27
N ILE A 196 14.58 -1.18 3.69
CA ILE A 196 14.10 -1.60 2.37
C ILE A 196 12.60 -1.93 2.38
N ILE A 197 12.12 -2.56 3.47
CA ILE A 197 10.71 -2.92 3.62
C ILE A 197 9.87 -1.67 3.86
N GLU A 198 10.26 -0.82 4.80
CA GLU A 198 9.52 0.38 5.22
C GLU A 198 9.44 1.42 4.11
N GLU A 199 10.53 1.64 3.38
CA GLU A 199 10.59 2.59 2.26
C GLU A 199 10.22 1.96 0.91
N ASN A 200 9.85 0.67 0.90
CA ASN A 200 9.49 -0.10 -0.29
C ASN A 200 10.52 0.03 -1.43
N HIS A 201 11.81 -0.05 -1.09
CA HIS A 201 12.88 0.03 -2.06
C HIS A 201 13.04 -1.26 -2.87
N ALA A 202 13.54 -1.14 -4.10
CA ALA A 202 13.91 -2.32 -4.89
C ALA A 202 15.03 -3.10 -4.19
N PHE A 203 14.96 -4.43 -4.15
CA PHE A 203 16.00 -5.26 -3.51
C PHE A 203 17.41 -5.04 -4.08
N SER A 204 17.52 -4.55 -5.31
CA SER A 204 18.81 -4.19 -5.93
C SER A 204 19.48 -2.97 -5.29
N VAL A 205 18.78 -2.20 -4.44
CA VAL A 205 19.35 -1.01 -3.78
C VAL A 205 20.58 -1.37 -2.94
N CYS A 206 20.59 -2.53 -2.26
CA CYS A 206 21.72 -3.00 -1.46
C CYS A 206 22.96 -3.38 -2.29
N GLU A 207 22.82 -3.48 -3.62
CA GLU A 207 23.90 -3.78 -4.57
C GLU A 207 24.46 -2.52 -5.23
N GLN A 208 23.86 -1.35 -4.98
CA GLN A 208 24.34 -0.10 -5.53
C GLN A 208 25.72 0.23 -4.99
N GLY A 209 26.70 0.35 -5.90
CA GLY A 209 28.10 0.59 -5.53
C GLY A 209 28.30 1.87 -4.70
N ARG A 210 27.55 2.94 -4.99
CA ARG A 210 27.60 4.20 -4.22
C ARG A 210 27.13 4.01 -2.77
N LEU A 211 26.05 3.26 -2.57
CA LEU A 211 25.52 3.00 -1.22
C LEU A 211 26.51 2.17 -0.39
N ARG A 212 27.10 1.13 -1.00
CA ARG A 212 28.15 0.34 -0.34
C ARG A 212 29.35 1.21 0.04
N GLN A 213 29.81 2.10 -0.85
CA GLN A 213 30.88 3.05 -0.55
C GLN A 213 30.53 3.97 0.63
N ILE A 214 29.26 4.42 0.74
CA ILE A 214 28.80 5.22 1.89
C ILE A 214 28.88 4.39 3.18
N PHE A 215 28.41 3.14 3.17
CA PHE A 215 28.51 2.28 4.36
C PHE A 215 29.96 2.00 4.77
N GLU A 216 30.84 1.76 3.80
CA GLU A 216 32.28 1.56 4.02
C GLU A 216 32.96 2.81 4.56
N TYR A 217 32.56 4.00 4.10
CA TYR A 217 33.05 5.27 4.61
C TYR A 217 32.61 5.52 6.06
N LEU A 218 31.33 5.24 6.37
CA LEU A 218 30.79 5.43 7.72
C LEU A 218 31.35 4.42 8.72
N ASN A 219 31.55 3.17 8.29
CA ASN A 219 32.20 2.16 9.11
C ASN A 219 32.94 1.13 8.25
N PRO A 220 34.28 1.12 8.26
CA PRO A 220 35.08 0.15 7.49
C PRO A 220 34.79 -1.31 7.84
N LEU A 221 34.24 -1.58 9.05
CA LEU A 221 33.83 -2.93 9.45
C LEU A 221 32.76 -3.52 8.54
N VAL A 222 31.97 -2.70 7.83
CA VAL A 222 30.98 -3.18 6.86
C VAL A 222 31.66 -4.00 5.76
N LYS A 223 32.81 -3.52 5.24
CA LYS A 223 33.59 -4.27 4.23
C LYS A 223 34.43 -5.36 4.87
N ILE A 224 35.11 -5.06 5.98
CA ILE A 224 36.02 -6.00 6.65
C ILE A 224 35.26 -7.26 7.11
N THR A 225 34.02 -7.12 7.59
CA THR A 225 33.17 -8.24 8.04
C THR A 225 32.22 -8.79 6.96
N ASP A 226 32.32 -8.28 5.73
CA ASP A 226 31.42 -8.62 4.62
C ASP A 226 29.93 -8.50 5.00
N ALA A 227 29.58 -7.38 5.65
CA ALA A 227 28.24 -7.12 6.16
C ALA A 227 27.25 -6.74 5.04
N ASN A 228 27.75 -6.27 3.90
CA ASN A 228 26.94 -5.99 2.70
C ASN A 228 26.17 -7.25 2.26
N ILE A 229 24.97 -7.05 1.73
CA ILE A 229 24.08 -8.12 1.29
C ILE A 229 23.67 -7.90 -0.17
N THR A 230 23.34 -9.00 -0.83
CA THR A 230 22.86 -9.03 -2.22
C THR A 230 21.35 -8.98 -2.27
N ARG A 231 20.78 -8.65 -3.43
CA ARG A 231 19.33 -8.65 -3.68
C ARG A 231 18.70 -10.02 -3.37
N THR A 232 19.44 -11.10 -3.66
CA THR A 232 19.01 -12.48 -3.39
C THR A 232 19.02 -12.79 -1.90
N THR A 233 20.02 -12.31 -1.17
CA THR A 233 20.13 -12.49 0.28
C THR A 233 19.10 -11.66 1.03
N ILE A 234 18.86 -10.42 0.61
CA ILE A 234 17.77 -9.58 1.13
C ILE A 234 16.44 -10.26 0.91
N ARG A 235 16.14 -10.68 -0.33
CA ARG A 235 14.88 -11.40 -0.62
C ARG A 235 14.69 -12.59 0.32
N ARG A 236 15.72 -13.42 0.54
CA ARG A 236 15.65 -14.55 1.47
C ARG A 236 15.39 -14.11 2.91
N LYS A 237 16.05 -13.04 3.37
CA LYS A 237 15.85 -12.46 4.70
C LYS A 237 14.46 -11.84 4.88
N VAL A 238 13.92 -11.16 3.87
CA VAL A 238 12.54 -10.64 3.86
C VAL A 238 11.55 -11.79 4.02
N LEU A 239 11.73 -12.87 3.24
CA LEU A 239 10.87 -14.05 3.33
C LEU A 239 10.98 -14.71 4.71
N SER A 240 12.19 -14.88 5.25
CA SER A 240 12.39 -15.43 6.60
C SER A 240 11.79 -14.54 7.69
N ALA A 241 11.87 -13.22 7.55
CA ALA A 241 11.24 -12.27 8.46
C ALA A 241 9.71 -12.34 8.35
N TYR A 242 9.17 -12.48 7.13
CA TYR A 242 7.75 -12.68 6.90
C TYR A 242 7.26 -13.94 7.62
N GLU A 243 7.90 -15.10 7.44
CA GLU A 243 7.50 -16.33 8.13
C GLU A 243 7.55 -16.18 9.66
N MET A 244 8.63 -15.56 10.19
CA MET A 244 8.74 -15.29 11.64
C MET A 244 7.63 -14.39 12.19
N HIS A 245 7.21 -13.36 11.44
CA HIS A 245 6.11 -12.49 11.87
C HIS A 245 4.75 -13.14 11.62
N LYS A 246 4.63 -13.97 10.59
CA LYS A 246 3.44 -14.77 10.32
C LYS A 246 3.13 -15.68 11.51
N ASP A 247 4.13 -16.33 12.11
CA ASP A 247 3.94 -17.14 13.31
C ASP A 247 3.33 -16.35 14.48
N LYS A 248 3.74 -15.09 14.66
CA LYS A 248 3.14 -14.19 15.68
C LYS A 248 1.69 -13.86 15.36
N VAL A 249 1.37 -13.63 14.08
CA VAL A 249 -0.02 -13.41 13.63
C VAL A 249 -0.86 -14.66 13.85
N VAL A 250 -0.34 -15.84 13.53
CA VAL A 250 -1.00 -17.13 13.80
C VAL A 250 -1.27 -17.29 15.29
N ALA A 251 -0.30 -16.97 16.16
CA ALA A 251 -0.50 -17.01 17.61
C ALA A 251 -1.62 -16.07 18.06
N ALA A 252 -1.63 -14.81 17.58
CA ALA A 252 -2.66 -13.83 17.92
C ALA A 252 -4.07 -14.25 17.44
N LEU A 253 -4.17 -14.85 16.25
CA LEU A 253 -5.44 -15.38 15.73
C LEU A 253 -5.89 -16.62 16.52
N LYS A 254 -4.98 -17.50 16.92
CA LYS A 254 -5.31 -18.65 17.79
C LYS A 254 -5.70 -18.24 19.21
N GLN A 255 -5.18 -17.13 19.70
CA GLN A 255 -5.58 -16.53 20.99
C GLN A 255 -6.86 -15.71 20.91
N SER A 256 -7.41 -15.48 19.70
CA SER A 256 -8.65 -14.71 19.55
C SER A 256 -9.73 -15.27 20.45
N CYS A 257 -10.36 -14.38 21.23
CA CYS A 257 -11.44 -14.82 22.10
C CYS A 257 -12.55 -15.37 21.21
N GLY A 258 -12.97 -14.63 20.19
CA GLY A 258 -14.11 -14.86 19.28
C GLY A 258 -13.88 -15.73 18.03
N LEU A 259 -14.93 -15.82 17.21
CA LEU A 259 -14.84 -16.24 15.81
C LEU A 259 -14.01 -15.24 14.98
N ILE A 260 -13.45 -15.70 13.86
CA ILE A 260 -12.67 -14.92 12.92
C ILE A 260 -13.47 -14.75 11.63
N HIS A 261 -13.87 -13.54 11.33
CA HIS A 261 -14.61 -13.21 10.11
C HIS A 261 -13.64 -12.85 8.99
N VAL A 262 -14.00 -13.15 7.74
CA VAL A 262 -13.12 -12.97 6.58
C VAL A 262 -13.79 -12.08 5.55
N SER A 263 -13.03 -11.21 4.90
CA SER A 263 -13.45 -10.59 3.64
C SER A 263 -12.36 -10.84 2.61
N PHE A 264 -12.75 -11.22 1.41
CA PHE A 264 -11.84 -11.21 0.28
C PHE A 264 -12.44 -10.44 -0.89
N ASP A 265 -11.56 -9.76 -1.62
CA ASP A 265 -11.95 -8.95 -2.76
C ASP A 265 -10.97 -9.14 -3.92
N GLY A 266 -11.53 -9.45 -5.10
CA GLY A 266 -10.80 -9.83 -6.30
C GLY A 266 -10.71 -8.70 -7.30
N TRP A 267 -9.52 -8.42 -7.84
CA TRP A 267 -9.35 -7.41 -8.89
C TRP A 267 -8.28 -7.81 -9.89
N LYS A 268 -8.40 -7.23 -11.09
CA LYS A 268 -7.36 -7.35 -12.12
C LYS A 268 -6.45 -6.13 -12.04
N SER A 269 -5.16 -6.36 -11.78
CA SER A 269 -4.14 -5.31 -11.81
C SER A 269 -3.90 -4.82 -13.25
N GLY A 270 -3.37 -3.60 -13.41
CA GLY A 270 -3.03 -3.04 -14.74
C GLY A 270 -2.02 -3.89 -15.52
N ASN A 271 -1.22 -4.71 -14.83
CA ASN A 271 -0.31 -5.67 -15.45
C ASN A 271 -0.97 -7.03 -15.76
N ARG A 272 -2.31 -7.08 -15.77
CA ARG A 272 -3.16 -8.24 -16.08
C ARG A 272 -3.08 -9.42 -15.09
N HIS A 273 -2.44 -9.24 -13.93
CA HIS A 273 -2.52 -10.22 -12.84
C HIS A 273 -3.84 -10.08 -12.10
N SER A 274 -4.49 -11.20 -11.82
CA SER A 274 -5.69 -11.28 -11.01
C SER A 274 -5.31 -11.56 -9.57
N LEU A 275 -5.66 -10.65 -8.67
CA LEU A 275 -5.25 -10.69 -7.26
C LEU A 275 -6.50 -10.74 -6.37
N TYR A 276 -6.41 -11.46 -5.26
CA TYR A 276 -7.46 -11.51 -4.24
C TYR A 276 -6.90 -11.04 -2.91
N GLY A 277 -7.49 -10.01 -2.32
CA GLY A 277 -7.01 -9.39 -1.10
C GLY A 277 -7.82 -9.95 0.04
N ILE A 278 -7.19 -10.72 0.92
CA ILE A 278 -7.85 -11.43 2.00
C ILE A 278 -7.54 -10.70 3.31
N ALA A 279 -8.59 -10.31 4.01
CA ALA A 279 -8.51 -9.71 5.33
C ALA A 279 -9.37 -10.49 6.32
N CYS A 280 -8.95 -10.52 7.58
CA CYS A 280 -9.72 -11.07 8.67
C CYS A 280 -10.05 -10.00 9.72
N PHE A 281 -11.17 -10.21 10.39
CA PHE A 281 -11.70 -9.36 11.45
C PHE A 281 -11.99 -10.25 12.66
N PHE A 282 -11.44 -9.88 13.81
CA PHE A 282 -11.52 -10.68 15.02
C PHE A 282 -11.40 -9.80 16.25
N ARG A 283 -11.61 -10.39 17.43
CA ARG A 283 -11.41 -9.73 18.72
C ARG A 283 -10.08 -10.14 19.32
N ASP A 284 -9.31 -9.16 19.76
CA ASP A 284 -8.10 -9.43 20.55
C ASP A 284 -8.44 -9.83 22.00
N GLU A 285 -7.41 -10.08 22.80
CA GLU A 285 -7.51 -10.47 24.21
C GLU A 285 -8.27 -9.44 25.07
N ASN A 286 -8.26 -8.16 24.67
CA ASN A 286 -8.97 -7.06 25.33
C ASN A 286 -10.39 -6.88 24.79
N SER A 287 -10.90 -7.86 24.03
CA SER A 287 -12.20 -7.82 23.35
C SER A 287 -12.38 -6.66 22.36
N GLN A 288 -11.29 -6.08 21.85
CA GLN A 288 -11.33 -4.98 20.88
C GLN A 288 -11.36 -5.50 19.44
N PRO A 289 -12.16 -4.90 18.54
CA PRO A 289 -12.16 -5.24 17.12
C PRO A 289 -10.81 -4.96 16.44
N ARG A 290 -10.24 -5.97 15.79
CA ARG A 290 -9.00 -5.91 15.00
C ARG A 290 -9.23 -6.33 13.57
N LYS A 291 -8.48 -5.71 12.66
CA LYS A 291 -8.41 -6.03 11.23
C LYS A 291 -6.98 -6.40 10.86
N LEU A 292 -6.78 -7.52 10.19
CA LEU A 292 -5.49 -7.92 9.63
C LEU A 292 -5.63 -8.35 8.19
N ALA A 293 -4.62 -8.09 7.36
CA ALA A 293 -4.52 -8.65 6.02
C ALA A 293 -3.81 -9.99 6.10
N LEU A 294 -4.45 -11.06 5.63
CA LEU A 294 -3.89 -12.41 5.61
C LEU A 294 -3.05 -12.64 4.35
N GLY A 295 -3.44 -12.08 3.21
CA GLY A 295 -2.69 -12.30 1.99
C GLY A 295 -3.26 -11.57 0.78
N VAL A 296 -2.46 -11.59 -0.29
CA VAL A 296 -2.87 -11.14 -1.62
C VAL A 296 -2.49 -12.21 -2.66
N PRO A 297 -3.10 -13.41 -2.64
CA PRO A 297 -2.83 -14.44 -3.64
C PRO A 297 -3.13 -13.98 -5.06
N GLU A 298 -2.37 -14.51 -6.01
CA GLU A 298 -2.57 -14.31 -7.44
C GLU A 298 -3.34 -15.50 -8.01
N LEU A 299 -4.55 -15.25 -8.50
CA LEU A 299 -5.31 -16.26 -9.23
C LEU A 299 -4.79 -16.35 -10.67
N ARG A 300 -4.05 -17.43 -10.98
CA ARG A 300 -3.48 -17.64 -12.32
C ARG A 300 -4.41 -18.33 -13.31
N THR A 301 -5.48 -18.91 -12.80
CA THR A 301 -6.46 -19.66 -13.58
C THR A 301 -7.70 -18.82 -13.86
N ARG A 302 -8.70 -19.39 -14.54
CA ARG A 302 -9.97 -18.70 -14.78
C ARG A 302 -10.66 -18.35 -13.45
N HIS A 303 -11.32 -17.19 -13.40
CA HIS A 303 -12.09 -16.69 -12.25
C HIS A 303 -13.38 -17.48 -12.00
N PHE A 304 -13.24 -18.78 -11.72
CA PHE A 304 -14.33 -19.66 -11.38
C PHE A 304 -14.37 -19.85 -9.85
N GLY A 305 -15.57 -19.98 -9.28
CA GLY A 305 -15.74 -20.05 -7.81
C GLY A 305 -14.87 -21.11 -7.13
N HIS A 306 -14.69 -22.28 -7.76
CA HIS A 306 -13.80 -23.34 -7.25
C HIS A 306 -12.33 -22.91 -7.13
N ASN A 307 -11.81 -22.17 -8.12
CA ASN A 307 -10.41 -21.74 -8.10
C ASN A 307 -10.21 -20.61 -7.09
N ILE A 308 -11.20 -19.72 -6.94
CA ILE A 308 -11.19 -18.70 -5.89
C ILE A 308 -11.17 -19.39 -4.52
N ALA A 309 -12.10 -20.34 -4.29
CA ALA A 309 -12.19 -21.08 -3.04
C ALA A 309 -10.87 -21.78 -2.68
N ALA A 310 -10.21 -22.45 -3.63
CA ALA A 310 -8.93 -23.11 -3.41
C ALA A 310 -7.86 -22.15 -2.90
N GLU A 311 -7.67 -20.99 -3.55
CA GLU A 311 -6.69 -19.99 -3.12
C GLU A 311 -7.04 -19.37 -1.75
N ILE A 312 -8.33 -19.18 -1.46
CA ILE A 312 -8.76 -18.70 -0.14
C ILE A 312 -8.48 -19.76 0.94
N LEU A 313 -8.86 -21.02 0.71
CA LEU A 313 -8.64 -22.13 1.64
C LEU A 313 -7.16 -22.36 1.90
N ASP A 314 -6.31 -22.34 0.86
CA ASP A 314 -4.85 -22.43 1.01
C ASP A 314 -4.30 -21.35 1.96
N VAL A 315 -4.83 -20.12 1.87
CA VAL A 315 -4.43 -19.04 2.79
C VAL A 315 -4.97 -19.31 4.20
N LEU A 316 -6.23 -19.70 4.37
CA LEU A 316 -6.79 -20.01 5.69
C LEU A 316 -6.03 -21.17 6.37
N ASP A 317 -5.68 -22.20 5.60
CA ASP A 317 -4.89 -23.35 6.04
C ASP A 317 -3.49 -22.94 6.45
N ALA A 318 -2.86 -22.04 5.68
CA ALA A 318 -1.55 -21.52 5.99
C ALA A 318 -1.49 -20.70 7.29
N TYR A 319 -2.64 -20.25 7.81
CA TYR A 319 -2.76 -19.59 9.12
C TYR A 319 -3.32 -20.51 10.22
N GLY A 320 -3.84 -21.71 9.88
CA GLY A 320 -4.32 -22.69 10.86
C GLY A 320 -5.48 -22.19 11.71
N ILE A 321 -6.47 -21.54 11.08
CA ILE A 321 -7.62 -20.89 11.72
C ILE A 321 -8.98 -21.46 11.30
N GLN A 322 -9.00 -22.61 10.61
CA GLN A 322 -10.19 -23.19 9.98
C GLN A 322 -11.32 -23.46 10.99
N ASP A 323 -10.96 -23.87 12.21
CA ASP A 323 -11.86 -24.18 13.33
C ASP A 323 -12.52 -22.94 13.94
N LYS A 324 -11.93 -21.76 13.74
CA LYS A 324 -12.44 -20.48 14.26
C LYS A 324 -13.12 -19.61 13.22
N ILE A 325 -13.21 -20.05 11.97
CA ILE A 325 -13.85 -19.26 10.90
C ILE A 325 -15.32 -19.01 11.24
N GLY A 326 -15.68 -17.73 11.24
CA GLY A 326 -17.03 -17.24 11.44
C GLY A 326 -17.75 -17.02 10.12
N TYR A 327 -17.85 -15.74 9.72
CA TYR A 327 -18.66 -15.26 8.59
C TYR A 327 -17.80 -14.58 7.54
N PHE A 328 -18.29 -14.53 6.30
CA PHE A 328 -17.60 -13.93 5.16
C PHE A 328 -18.36 -12.72 4.63
N THR A 329 -17.73 -11.55 4.49
CA THR A 329 -18.35 -10.39 3.83
C THR A 329 -17.71 -10.14 2.47
N LEU A 330 -18.47 -10.36 1.41
CA LEU A 330 -17.98 -10.36 0.02
C LEU A 330 -18.84 -9.45 -0.87
N ASP A 331 -18.29 -8.98 -1.98
CA ASP A 331 -19.08 -8.31 -3.01
C ASP A 331 -20.18 -9.24 -3.58
N ASN A 332 -21.04 -8.73 -4.47
CA ASN A 332 -22.15 -9.50 -5.02
C ASN A 332 -21.82 -10.22 -6.34
N ALA A 333 -20.55 -10.44 -6.66
CA ALA A 333 -20.19 -11.24 -7.83
C ALA A 333 -20.74 -12.67 -7.72
N GLU A 334 -21.26 -13.22 -8.82
CA GLU A 334 -21.83 -14.58 -8.88
C GLU A 334 -20.77 -15.65 -8.59
N SER A 335 -19.51 -15.40 -8.98
CA SER A 335 -18.38 -16.29 -8.70
C SER A 335 -18.18 -16.51 -7.20
N ASN A 336 -18.53 -15.53 -6.37
CA ASN A 336 -18.46 -15.63 -4.91
C ASN A 336 -19.57 -16.51 -4.33
N ASP A 337 -20.71 -16.72 -5.01
CA ASP A 337 -21.74 -17.66 -4.54
C ASP A 337 -21.18 -19.09 -4.65
N LYS A 338 -20.57 -19.41 -5.79
CA LYS A 338 -19.93 -20.72 -5.97
C LYS A 338 -18.68 -20.90 -5.10
N ALA A 339 -17.90 -19.85 -4.87
CA ALA A 339 -16.76 -19.92 -3.97
C ALA A 339 -17.19 -20.25 -2.53
N MET A 340 -18.24 -19.61 -2.04
CA MET A 340 -18.77 -19.87 -0.70
C MET A 340 -19.39 -21.25 -0.54
N GLU A 341 -20.00 -21.81 -1.60
CA GLU A 341 -20.47 -23.19 -1.59
C GLU A 341 -19.31 -24.18 -1.37
N VAL A 342 -18.19 -23.98 -2.08
CA VAL A 342 -16.99 -24.84 -1.95
C VAL A 342 -16.33 -24.65 -0.59
N ILE A 343 -16.10 -23.40 -0.17
CA ILE A 343 -15.52 -23.10 1.15
C ILE A 343 -16.39 -23.71 2.27
N GLY A 344 -17.72 -23.59 2.17
CA GLY A 344 -18.63 -24.16 3.13
C GLY A 344 -18.59 -25.69 3.16
N GLY A 345 -18.49 -26.34 2.00
CA GLY A 345 -18.33 -27.79 1.90
C GLY A 345 -17.08 -28.30 2.61
N GLU A 346 -15.93 -27.64 2.41
CA GLU A 346 -14.65 -28.01 3.01
C GLU A 346 -14.59 -27.69 4.52
N LEU A 347 -15.18 -26.57 4.95
CA LEU A 347 -15.18 -26.13 6.36
C LEU A 347 -16.38 -26.63 7.17
N GLY A 348 -17.28 -27.43 6.60
CA GLY A 348 -18.41 -28.04 7.29
C GLY A 348 -19.56 -27.09 7.66
N PHE A 349 -19.81 -26.05 6.86
CA PHE A 349 -20.96 -25.14 7.05
C PHE A 349 -21.68 -24.80 5.75
N VAL A 350 -22.93 -24.32 5.86
CA VAL A 350 -23.68 -23.87 4.69
C VAL A 350 -23.15 -22.51 4.23
N GLY A 351 -22.48 -22.47 3.07
CA GLY A 351 -21.82 -21.29 2.52
C GLY A 351 -22.72 -20.05 2.40
N SER A 352 -23.96 -20.23 1.93
CA SER A 352 -24.94 -19.13 1.80
C SER A 352 -25.32 -18.54 3.15
N ARG A 353 -25.53 -19.37 4.19
CA ARG A 353 -25.84 -18.89 5.55
C ARG A 353 -24.69 -18.14 6.20
N ARG A 354 -23.43 -18.39 5.80
CA ARG A 354 -22.25 -17.72 6.35
C ARG A 354 -21.72 -16.56 5.50
N ARG A 355 -22.41 -16.20 4.40
CA ARG A 355 -22.02 -15.10 3.50
C ARG A 355 -22.86 -13.85 3.76
N GLY A 356 -22.22 -12.80 4.27
CA GLY A 356 -22.69 -11.42 4.20
C GLY A 356 -22.47 -10.81 2.82
N ARG A 357 -23.47 -10.07 2.36
CA ARG A 357 -23.45 -9.23 1.16
C ARG A 357 -22.81 -7.88 1.51
N CYS A 358 -21.82 -7.45 0.74
CA CYS A 358 -21.18 -6.15 0.92
C CYS A 358 -22.20 -5.03 0.72
N PHE A 359 -22.51 -4.30 1.81
CA PHE A 359 -23.48 -3.21 1.80
C PHE A 359 -23.09 -2.11 0.82
N GLY A 360 -21.79 -1.77 0.83
CA GLY A 360 -21.17 -0.94 -0.20
C GLY A 360 -21.54 -1.50 -1.56
N HIS A 361 -20.96 -2.60 -2.03
CA HIS A 361 -21.21 -3.05 -3.40
C HIS A 361 -22.70 -3.05 -3.84
N THR A 362 -23.63 -3.44 -2.96
CA THR A 362 -25.09 -3.30 -3.17
C THR A 362 -25.55 -1.88 -3.51
N LEU A 363 -25.17 -0.87 -2.69
CA LEU A 363 -25.59 0.51 -2.92
C LEU A 363 -25.02 1.08 -4.24
N ASN A 364 -23.88 0.59 -4.72
CA ASN A 364 -23.29 1.03 -5.98
C ASN A 364 -24.07 0.45 -7.14
N LEU A 365 -24.48 -0.82 -7.05
CA LEU A 365 -25.38 -1.41 -8.05
C LEU A 365 -26.72 -0.67 -8.12
N SER A 366 -27.28 -0.28 -6.96
CA SER A 366 -28.51 0.52 -6.90
C SER A 366 -28.31 1.92 -7.51
N ALA A 367 -27.26 2.63 -7.12
CA ALA A 367 -26.93 3.94 -7.67
C ALA A 367 -26.66 3.89 -9.18
N LYS A 368 -25.99 2.84 -9.66
CA LYS A 368 -25.77 2.61 -11.10
C LYS A 368 -27.09 2.37 -11.85
N ALA A 369 -28.00 1.55 -11.30
CA ALA A 369 -29.32 1.33 -11.89
C ALA A 369 -30.14 2.64 -11.93
N LEU A 370 -30.05 3.44 -10.86
CA LEU A 370 -30.66 4.77 -10.77
C LEU A 370 -30.09 5.75 -11.82
N LEU A 371 -28.79 5.70 -12.11
CA LEU A 371 -28.15 6.67 -13.02
C LEU A 371 -28.24 6.25 -14.49
N PHE A 372 -28.15 4.95 -14.78
CA PHE A 372 -27.97 4.44 -16.13
C PHE A 372 -29.15 3.60 -16.63
N GLY A 373 -30.18 3.40 -15.81
CA GLY A 373 -31.38 2.64 -16.16
C GLY A 373 -31.11 1.15 -16.39
N HIS A 374 -31.82 0.55 -17.35
CA HIS A 374 -31.69 -0.88 -17.67
C HIS A 374 -30.32 -1.22 -18.31
N ASN A 375 -29.93 -2.49 -18.12
CA ASN A 375 -28.76 -3.13 -18.75
C ASN A 375 -27.46 -2.35 -18.54
N VAL A 376 -27.18 -1.98 -17.29
CA VAL A 376 -25.94 -1.27 -16.93
C VAL A 376 -24.72 -2.10 -17.28
N GLU A 377 -24.73 -3.41 -17.00
CA GLU A 377 -23.57 -4.27 -17.29
C GLU A 377 -23.25 -4.29 -18.79
N ALA A 378 -24.26 -4.44 -19.66
CA ALA A 378 -24.07 -4.41 -21.11
C ALA A 378 -23.62 -3.03 -21.63
N PHE A 379 -24.04 -1.95 -20.97
CA PHE A 379 -23.56 -0.60 -21.29
C PHE A 379 -22.08 -0.45 -20.93
N GLU A 380 -21.65 -0.92 -19.75
CA GLU A 380 -20.26 -0.86 -19.31
C GLU A 380 -19.34 -1.75 -20.17
N GLU A 381 -19.80 -2.92 -20.61
CA GLU A 381 -19.06 -3.82 -21.52
C GLU A 381 -18.81 -3.22 -22.92
N GLN A 382 -19.68 -2.30 -23.36
CA GLN A 382 -19.55 -1.62 -24.65
C GLN A 382 -18.56 -0.44 -24.61
N LEU A 383 -18.06 -0.07 -23.43
CA LEU A 383 -17.07 0.99 -23.26
C LEU A 383 -15.66 0.39 -23.44
N SER A 384 -14.86 1.00 -24.32
CA SER A 384 -13.49 0.56 -24.62
C SER A 384 -12.52 0.78 -23.46
N GLY A 385 -12.89 1.62 -22.50
CA GLY A 385 -12.01 2.08 -21.42
C GLY A 385 -10.86 2.97 -21.90
N GLU A 386 -10.88 3.40 -23.17
CA GLU A 386 -9.86 4.27 -23.75
C GLU A 386 -10.03 5.71 -23.27
N ALA A 387 -8.91 6.44 -23.21
CA ALA A 387 -8.90 7.85 -22.82
C ALA A 387 -9.65 8.76 -23.82
N ALA A 388 -10.14 8.23 -24.94
CA ALA A 388 -10.87 8.95 -25.97
C ALA A 388 -12.22 8.30 -26.28
N LEU A 389 -13.33 9.04 -26.12
CA LEU A 389 -14.64 8.56 -26.54
C LEU A 389 -14.73 8.53 -28.08
N SER A 390 -14.88 7.32 -28.61
CA SER A 390 -15.34 7.10 -29.98
C SER A 390 -16.72 7.73 -30.20
N GLU A 391 -17.10 7.95 -31.46
CA GLU A 391 -18.42 8.52 -31.79
C GLU A 391 -19.59 7.62 -31.31
N ALA A 392 -19.36 6.30 -31.35
CA ALA A 392 -20.27 5.30 -30.81
C ALA A 392 -20.41 5.43 -29.27
N GLU A 393 -19.31 5.51 -28.52
CA GLU A 393 -19.35 5.68 -27.06
C GLU A 393 -20.01 7.00 -26.65
N HIS A 394 -19.72 8.08 -27.37
CA HIS A 394 -20.35 9.37 -27.12
C HIS A 394 -21.88 9.30 -27.26
N THR A 395 -22.38 8.55 -28.25
CA THR A 395 -23.83 8.34 -28.43
C THR A 395 -24.39 7.42 -27.35
N LEU A 396 -23.65 6.38 -26.94
CA LEU A 396 -24.05 5.50 -25.84
C LEU A 396 -24.23 6.28 -24.54
N TRP A 397 -23.26 7.14 -24.18
CA TRP A 397 -23.39 8.02 -23.01
C TRP A 397 -24.56 8.98 -23.14
N ARG A 398 -24.76 9.62 -24.31
CA ARG A 398 -25.88 10.55 -24.51
C ARG A 398 -27.24 9.88 -24.27
N ARG A 399 -27.39 8.59 -24.61
CA ARG A 399 -28.63 7.82 -24.39
C ARG A 399 -28.93 7.55 -22.92
N LYS A 400 -27.97 7.77 -22.00
CA LYS A 400 -28.18 7.66 -20.55
C LYS A 400 -28.74 8.95 -19.92
N GLY A 401 -29.26 9.87 -20.73
CA GLY A 401 -29.96 11.06 -20.26
C GLY A 401 -29.02 12.16 -19.71
N PRO A 402 -29.48 12.98 -18.75
CA PRO A 402 -28.73 14.14 -18.24
C PRO A 402 -27.33 13.80 -17.72
N VAL A 403 -27.18 12.67 -17.03
CA VAL A 403 -25.91 12.22 -16.44
C VAL A 403 -24.90 11.88 -17.53
N GLY A 404 -25.34 11.21 -18.60
CA GLY A 404 -24.46 10.84 -19.69
C GLY A 404 -24.10 12.00 -20.63
N LYS A 405 -25.01 12.96 -20.82
CA LYS A 405 -24.67 14.27 -21.45
C LYS A 405 -23.60 14.99 -20.64
N LEU A 406 -23.73 15.01 -19.31
CA LEU A 406 -22.74 15.62 -18.42
C LEU A 406 -21.39 14.90 -18.49
N HIS A 407 -21.36 13.56 -18.50
CA HIS A 407 -20.13 12.78 -18.66
C HIS A 407 -19.38 13.20 -19.94
N ASN A 408 -20.07 13.20 -21.09
CA ASN A 408 -19.49 13.59 -22.37
C ASN A 408 -18.90 15.01 -22.33
N LEU A 409 -19.65 15.98 -21.79
CA LEU A 409 -19.19 17.35 -21.63
C LEU A 409 -17.90 17.41 -20.77
N VAL A 410 -17.89 16.73 -19.62
CA VAL A 410 -16.74 16.73 -18.72
C VAL A 410 -15.51 16.11 -19.38
N VAL A 411 -15.67 14.99 -20.08
CA VAL A 411 -14.59 14.34 -20.82
C VAL A 411 -14.04 15.26 -21.89
N ASP A 412 -14.89 15.89 -22.70
CA ASP A 412 -14.45 16.80 -23.77
C ASP A 412 -13.71 18.02 -23.22
N VAL A 413 -14.19 18.62 -22.12
CA VAL A 413 -13.52 19.76 -21.49
C VAL A 413 -12.18 19.35 -20.86
N ARG A 414 -12.12 18.22 -20.15
CA ARG A 414 -10.91 17.76 -19.46
C ARG A 414 -9.80 17.29 -20.40
N ARG A 415 -10.13 16.97 -21.65
CA ARG A 415 -9.17 16.55 -22.67
C ARG A 415 -8.63 17.71 -23.51
N SER A 416 -9.33 18.84 -23.52
CA SER A 416 -8.89 20.03 -24.25
C SER A 416 -8.34 21.05 -23.27
N ASP A 417 -7.02 21.26 -23.31
CA ASP A 417 -6.37 22.33 -22.55
C ASP A 417 -7.02 23.68 -22.86
N GLN A 418 -7.38 23.92 -24.13
CA GLN A 418 -8.08 25.13 -24.55
C GLN A 418 -9.42 25.30 -23.83
N LEU A 419 -10.25 24.26 -23.74
CA LEU A 419 -11.54 24.33 -23.05
C LEU A 419 -11.37 24.44 -21.54
N THR A 420 -10.40 23.74 -20.96
CA THR A 420 -10.08 23.84 -19.53
C THR A 420 -9.61 25.26 -19.17
N TYR A 421 -8.71 25.86 -19.94
CA TYR A 421 -8.27 27.23 -19.73
C TYR A 421 -9.38 28.26 -19.99
N LEU A 422 -10.23 28.04 -21.00
CA LEU A 422 -11.38 28.90 -21.27
C LEU A 422 -12.36 28.88 -20.09
N LEU A 423 -12.69 27.71 -19.55
CA LEU A 423 -13.55 27.57 -18.37
C LEU A 423 -12.93 28.26 -17.13
N ARG A 424 -11.62 28.13 -16.94
CA ARG A 424 -10.91 28.84 -15.86
C ARG A 424 -10.96 30.36 -16.06
N SER A 425 -10.80 30.83 -17.30
CA SER A 425 -10.82 32.26 -17.62
C SER A 425 -12.18 32.91 -17.35
N ILE A 426 -13.27 32.21 -17.67
CA ILE A 426 -14.64 32.65 -17.44
C ILE A 426 -14.88 32.82 -15.94
N GLN A 427 -14.51 31.81 -15.13
CA GLN A 427 -14.59 31.88 -13.67
C GLN A 427 -13.80 33.06 -13.11
N ARG A 428 -12.55 33.29 -13.57
CA ARG A 428 -11.73 34.42 -13.13
C ARG A 428 -12.40 35.76 -13.42
N SER A 429 -12.91 35.95 -14.64
CA SER A 429 -13.58 37.18 -15.02
C SER A 429 -14.77 37.50 -14.11
N GLU A 430 -15.58 36.50 -13.76
CA GLU A 430 -16.73 36.71 -12.87
C GLU A 430 -16.32 36.92 -11.41
N PHE A 431 -15.30 36.21 -10.92
CA PHE A 431 -14.76 36.42 -9.58
C PHE A 431 -14.19 37.82 -9.43
N ASP A 432 -13.42 38.30 -10.40
CA ASP A 432 -12.81 39.65 -10.39
C ASP A 432 -13.85 40.77 -10.41
N LEU A 433 -14.99 40.55 -11.10
CA LEU A 433 -16.11 41.50 -11.18
C LEU A 433 -17.03 41.48 -9.94
N SER A 434 -16.89 40.50 -9.04
CA SER A 434 -17.78 40.36 -7.88
C SER A 434 -17.54 41.43 -6.82
N SER A 435 -18.63 41.94 -6.22
CA SER A 435 -18.58 42.91 -5.13
C SER A 435 -18.16 42.29 -3.78
N ASP A 436 -18.35 40.97 -3.56
CA ASP A 436 -17.96 40.27 -2.32
C ASP A 436 -16.45 39.91 -2.33
N PRO A 437 -15.65 40.41 -1.36
CA PRO A 437 -14.23 40.08 -1.23
C PRO A 437 -13.94 38.57 -1.12
N ARG A 438 -14.88 37.79 -0.56
CA ARG A 438 -14.75 36.32 -0.43
C ARG A 438 -14.92 35.61 -1.76
N ILE A 439 -15.68 36.18 -2.70
CA ILE A 439 -15.86 35.63 -4.06
C ILE A 439 -14.64 36.02 -4.91
N ARG A 440 -14.15 37.26 -4.82
CA ARG A 440 -12.90 37.70 -5.48
C ARG A 440 -11.67 36.86 -5.09
N ALA A 441 -11.67 36.31 -3.88
CA ALA A 441 -10.58 35.45 -3.39
C ALA A 441 -10.67 33.98 -3.85
N ARG A 442 -11.74 33.54 -4.52
CA ARG A 442 -11.94 32.14 -4.94
C ARG A 442 -11.07 31.77 -6.15
N GLN A 443 -10.73 30.49 -6.25
CA GLN A 443 -10.09 29.93 -7.46
C GLN A 443 -11.03 29.28 -8.43
N PRO A 444 -10.70 29.41 -9.74
CA PRO A 444 -11.32 28.56 -10.73
C PRO A 444 -11.04 27.11 -10.38
N VAL A 445 -12.10 26.32 -10.40
CA VAL A 445 -12.02 24.89 -10.20
C VAL A 445 -12.34 24.18 -11.50
N ASP A 446 -11.69 23.03 -11.72
CA ASP A 446 -11.94 22.20 -12.91
C ASP A 446 -13.16 21.29 -12.70
N LEU A 447 -13.69 20.76 -13.79
CA LEU A 447 -14.66 19.65 -13.74
C LEU A 447 -14.00 18.37 -13.22
N ILE A 448 -14.78 17.53 -12.52
CA ILE A 448 -14.32 16.23 -12.01
C ILE A 448 -14.83 15.15 -12.95
N ILE A 449 -13.91 14.36 -13.52
CA ILE A 449 -14.26 13.17 -14.30
C ILE A 449 -14.67 12.03 -13.36
N ASP A 450 -15.75 11.33 -13.70
CA ASP A 450 -16.16 10.12 -13.01
C ASP A 450 -15.23 8.93 -13.34
N ASN A 451 -15.29 7.90 -12.51
CA ASN A 451 -14.39 6.75 -12.56
C ASN A 451 -15.11 5.50 -12.05
N ASP A 452 -15.16 4.47 -12.88
CA ASP A 452 -15.87 3.21 -12.63
C ASP A 452 -15.38 2.43 -11.40
N THR A 453 -14.12 2.65 -11.00
CA THR A 453 -13.49 2.01 -9.84
C THR A 453 -13.66 2.79 -8.54
N ARG A 454 -14.28 3.98 -8.59
CA ARG A 454 -14.48 4.85 -7.42
C ARG A 454 -15.95 5.01 -7.11
N TRP A 455 -16.30 4.61 -5.89
CA TRP A 455 -17.61 4.80 -5.29
C TRP A 455 -18.15 6.23 -5.46
N LEU A 456 -19.38 6.36 -5.97
CA LEU A 456 -20.09 7.64 -6.17
C LEU A 456 -19.29 8.70 -6.96
N SER A 457 -18.38 8.29 -7.85
CA SER A 457 -17.62 9.24 -8.68
C SER A 457 -18.52 10.14 -9.53
N GLN A 458 -19.67 9.62 -9.98
CA GLN A 458 -20.71 10.38 -10.65
C GLN A 458 -21.35 11.46 -9.75
N LEU A 459 -21.55 11.20 -8.46
CA LEU A 459 -22.07 12.22 -7.53
C LEU A 459 -21.10 13.41 -7.43
N TYR A 460 -19.80 13.15 -7.36
CA TYR A 460 -18.79 14.22 -7.30
C TYR A 460 -18.70 15.00 -8.61
N MET A 461 -18.81 14.32 -9.74
CA MET A 461 -18.94 14.96 -11.06
C MET A 461 -20.16 15.89 -11.10
N ILE A 462 -21.33 15.38 -10.72
CA ILE A 462 -22.59 16.14 -10.73
C ILE A 462 -22.52 17.34 -9.79
N ARG A 463 -22.11 17.17 -8.53
CA ARG A 463 -21.99 18.28 -7.57
C ARG A 463 -21.02 19.36 -8.07
N ARG A 464 -19.89 18.96 -8.66
CA ARG A 464 -18.95 19.93 -9.26
C ARG A 464 -19.57 20.65 -10.44
N ALA A 465 -20.28 19.95 -11.31
CA ALA A 465 -20.93 20.53 -12.47
C ALA A 465 -22.04 21.50 -12.09
N ILE A 466 -22.85 21.20 -11.07
CA ILE A 466 -23.89 22.11 -10.55
C ILE A 466 -23.27 23.41 -10.05
N ILE A 467 -22.17 23.33 -9.29
CA ILE A 467 -21.42 24.52 -8.84
C ILE A 467 -20.90 25.33 -10.03
N LEU A 468 -20.51 24.65 -11.11
CA LEU A 468 -19.93 25.27 -12.31
C LEU A 468 -20.94 25.62 -13.41
N ARG A 469 -22.23 25.34 -13.23
CA ARG A 469 -23.30 25.54 -14.23
C ARG A 469 -23.23 26.89 -14.96
N PRO A 470 -23.20 28.06 -14.27
CA PRO A 470 -23.19 29.35 -14.97
C PRO A 470 -21.95 29.54 -15.85
N PHE A 471 -20.82 28.95 -15.46
CA PHE A 471 -19.57 29.02 -16.22
C PHE A 471 -19.54 28.03 -17.38
N ILE A 472 -20.18 26.86 -17.25
CA ILE A 472 -20.32 25.87 -18.32
C ILE A 472 -21.20 26.42 -19.44
N GLU A 473 -22.33 27.05 -19.10
CA GLU A 473 -23.22 27.66 -20.09
C GLU A 473 -22.48 28.76 -20.87
N GLN A 474 -21.71 29.61 -20.17
CA GLN A 474 -20.84 30.61 -20.81
C GLN A 474 -19.71 29.99 -21.65
N LEU A 475 -19.14 28.86 -21.21
CA LEU A 475 -18.07 28.14 -21.92
C LEU A 475 -18.54 27.70 -23.31
N VAL A 476 -19.71 27.05 -23.39
CA VAL A 476 -20.27 26.57 -24.65
C VAL A 476 -20.53 27.72 -25.61
N LEU A 477 -21.10 28.83 -25.13
CA LEU A 477 -21.36 30.02 -25.93
C LEU A 477 -20.09 30.66 -26.46
N LYS A 478 -19.09 30.91 -25.60
CA LYS A 478 -17.81 31.52 -26.01
C LYS A 478 -17.03 30.61 -26.96
N HIS A 479 -17.06 29.30 -26.73
CA HIS A 479 -16.38 28.35 -27.61
C HIS A 479 -17.04 28.30 -29.00
N ARG A 480 -18.38 28.30 -29.07
CA ARG A 480 -19.11 28.37 -30.35
C ARG A 480 -18.74 29.63 -31.13
N GLN A 481 -18.74 30.79 -30.46
CA GLN A 481 -18.37 32.07 -31.08
C GLN A 481 -16.93 32.05 -31.62
N GLN A 482 -15.99 31.53 -30.84
CA GLN A 482 -14.59 31.41 -31.27
C GLN A 482 -14.45 30.48 -32.47
N TRP A 483 -15.11 29.32 -32.44
CA TRP A 483 -15.10 28.36 -33.55
C TRP A 483 -15.71 28.95 -34.84
N GLU A 484 -16.82 29.66 -34.75
CA GLU A 484 -17.43 30.33 -35.90
C GLU A 484 -16.50 31.38 -36.50
N GLN A 485 -15.83 32.17 -35.67
CA GLN A 485 -14.86 33.19 -36.12
C GLN A 485 -13.68 32.54 -36.86
N ASP A 486 -13.13 31.45 -36.31
CA ASP A 486 -11.99 30.74 -36.89
C ASP A 486 -12.34 30.03 -38.22
N ASN A 487 -13.60 29.65 -38.39
CA ASN A 487 -14.08 28.89 -39.56
C ASN A 487 -14.86 29.71 -40.60
N ARG A 488 -15.01 31.03 -40.42
CA ARG A 488 -15.58 31.93 -41.44
C ARG A 488 -14.56 32.24 -42.54
N SER A 489 -15.03 32.24 -43.79
CA SER A 489 -14.22 32.61 -44.96
C SER A 489 -14.00 34.13 -45.00
N LYS A 490 -12.74 34.56 -45.05
CA LYS A 490 -12.38 35.99 -45.21
C LYS A 490 -12.87 36.58 -46.55
N ARG A 491 -13.20 35.76 -47.55
CA ARG A 491 -13.67 36.21 -48.88
C ARG A 491 -15.20 36.29 -49.01
N THR A 492 -15.93 35.39 -48.36
CA THR A 492 -17.37 35.20 -48.59
C THR A 492 -18.22 35.40 -47.34
N GLY A 493 -17.62 35.57 -46.16
CA GLY A 493 -18.32 35.69 -44.87
C GLY A 493 -18.98 34.40 -44.37
N ASN A 494 -19.22 33.42 -45.25
CA ASN A 494 -19.83 32.14 -44.96
C ASN A 494 -18.84 31.15 -44.31
N LEU A 495 -19.37 30.20 -43.53
CA LEU A 495 -18.62 29.09 -42.94
C LEU A 495 -18.00 28.19 -44.02
N ARG A 496 -16.79 27.68 -43.77
CA ARG A 496 -16.10 26.75 -44.68
C ARG A 496 -16.89 25.44 -44.79
N LYS A 497 -17.07 24.91 -46.01
CA LYS A 497 -17.77 23.63 -46.27
C LYS A 497 -17.15 22.41 -45.54
N SER A 498 -15.89 22.49 -45.12
CA SER A 498 -15.18 21.43 -44.38
C SER A 498 -15.23 21.60 -42.86
N ALA A 499 -15.81 22.68 -42.34
CA ALA A 499 -15.87 22.96 -40.92
C ALA A 499 -16.88 22.03 -40.24
N ARG A 500 -16.43 21.26 -39.25
CA ARG A 500 -17.28 20.43 -38.40
C ARG A 500 -17.45 21.13 -37.05
N GLU A 501 -18.69 21.28 -36.62
CA GLU A 501 -19.01 21.90 -35.34
C GLU A 501 -18.43 21.04 -34.19
N PRO A 502 -17.84 21.65 -33.14
CA PRO A 502 -17.34 20.93 -31.99
C PRO A 502 -18.47 20.19 -31.27
N ARG A 503 -18.18 18.98 -30.76
CA ARG A 503 -19.19 18.12 -30.11
C ARG A 503 -19.94 18.84 -28.99
N ILE A 504 -19.24 19.60 -28.14
CA ILE A 504 -19.84 20.35 -27.04
C ILE A 504 -20.80 21.47 -27.48
N CYS A 505 -20.73 21.89 -28.75
CA CYS A 505 -21.59 22.92 -29.32
C CYS A 505 -22.82 22.33 -30.00
N LEU A 506 -22.88 21.05 -30.33
CA LEU A 506 -24.07 20.42 -30.91
C LEU A 506 -25.24 20.47 -29.91
N GLU A 507 -26.44 20.86 -30.36
CA GLU A 507 -27.61 21.06 -29.49
C GLU A 507 -27.98 19.79 -28.72
N GLU A 508 -27.88 18.63 -29.36
CA GLU A 508 -28.19 17.33 -28.77
C GLU A 508 -27.18 16.87 -27.69
N ASN A 509 -26.03 17.55 -27.56
CA ASN A 509 -25.02 17.31 -26.53
C ASN A 509 -25.10 18.28 -25.35
N GLN A 510 -25.88 19.36 -25.47
CA GLN A 510 -25.98 20.37 -24.43
C GLN A 510 -26.96 19.96 -23.32
N LEU A 511 -26.66 20.41 -22.10
CA LEU A 511 -27.55 20.25 -20.95
C LEU A 511 -28.60 21.36 -20.97
N THR A 512 -29.87 20.98 -21.10
CA THR A 512 -31.02 21.88 -21.03
C THR A 512 -31.33 22.29 -19.59
N VAL A 513 -32.19 23.29 -19.40
CA VAL A 513 -32.66 23.69 -18.05
C VAL A 513 -33.28 22.51 -17.31
N ASN A 514 -34.05 21.67 -18.01
CA ASN A 514 -34.65 20.46 -17.45
C ASN A 514 -33.59 19.42 -17.06
N ASP A 515 -32.55 19.23 -17.88
CA ASP A 515 -31.45 18.32 -17.55
C ASP A 515 -30.76 18.74 -16.24
N TRP A 516 -30.55 20.04 -16.02
CA TRP A 516 -29.95 20.56 -14.78
C TRP A 516 -30.82 20.32 -13.54
N VAL A 517 -32.14 20.51 -13.65
CA VAL A 517 -33.07 20.22 -12.55
C VAL A 517 -32.99 18.74 -12.17
N VAL A 518 -32.98 17.84 -13.16
CA VAL A 518 -32.82 16.39 -12.91
C VAL A 518 -31.48 16.09 -12.21
N LEU A 519 -30.39 16.71 -12.65
CA LEU A 519 -29.06 16.54 -12.02
C LEU A 519 -29.03 17.01 -10.56
N GLU A 520 -29.73 18.10 -10.21
CA GLU A 520 -29.85 18.59 -8.83
C GLU A 520 -30.59 17.60 -7.93
N HIS A 521 -31.72 17.04 -8.42
CA HIS A 521 -32.45 16.00 -7.71
C HIS A 521 -31.63 14.73 -7.54
N LEU A 522 -30.89 14.30 -8.57
CA LEU A 522 -29.98 13.15 -8.51
C LEU A 522 -28.83 13.39 -7.50
N ALA A 523 -28.26 14.59 -7.46
CA ALA A 523 -27.20 14.93 -6.51
C ALA A 523 -27.66 14.88 -5.05
N LYS A 524 -28.91 15.30 -4.79
CA LYS A 524 -29.53 15.20 -3.46
C LYS A 524 -29.83 13.74 -3.10
N LEU A 525 -30.42 12.99 -4.02
CA LEU A 525 -30.75 11.57 -3.83
C LEU A 525 -29.50 10.72 -3.57
N LEU A 526 -28.46 10.86 -4.39
CA LEU A 526 -27.17 10.20 -4.18
C LEU A 526 -26.42 10.72 -2.94
N GLY A 527 -26.78 11.90 -2.42
CA GLY A 527 -26.28 12.39 -1.14
C GLY A 527 -26.68 11.50 0.03
N PHE A 528 -27.92 10.97 0.04
CA PHE A 528 -28.37 10.03 1.05
C PHE A 528 -27.62 8.69 0.97
N TYR A 529 -27.31 8.23 -0.24
CA TYR A 529 -26.42 7.08 -0.46
C TYR A 529 -25.03 7.32 0.14
N GLU A 530 -24.47 8.51 -0.09
CA GLU A 530 -23.16 8.90 0.46
C GLU A 530 -23.17 8.88 2.00
N ASP A 531 -24.24 9.35 2.64
CA ASP A 531 -24.37 9.37 4.09
C ASP A 531 -24.44 7.96 4.71
N ALA A 532 -25.21 7.06 4.09
CA ALA A 532 -25.28 5.66 4.52
C ALA A 532 -23.93 4.96 4.37
N VAL A 533 -23.26 5.12 3.22
CA VAL A 533 -21.96 4.52 2.95
C VAL A 533 -20.89 5.05 3.89
N LYS A 534 -20.81 6.37 4.10
CA LYS A 534 -19.81 6.95 5.01
C LYS A 534 -19.97 6.51 6.46
N THR A 535 -21.15 6.04 6.83
CA THR A 535 -21.44 5.53 8.18
C THR A 535 -21.07 4.05 8.29
N LEU A 536 -21.34 3.27 7.23
CA LEU A 536 -21.08 1.84 7.16
C LEU A 536 -19.71 1.48 6.57
N GLU A 537 -18.94 2.44 6.06
CA GLU A 537 -17.53 2.29 5.70
C GLU A 537 -16.69 2.34 7.00
N GLY A 538 -15.98 1.25 7.32
CA GLY A 538 -15.24 1.19 8.57
C GLY A 538 -14.74 -0.20 8.93
N ASP A 539 -14.17 -0.30 10.13
CA ASP A 539 -13.67 -1.53 10.73
C ASP A 539 -14.24 -1.77 12.14
N GLY A 540 -15.36 -1.12 12.47
CA GLY A 540 -15.98 -1.18 13.80
C GLY A 540 -15.16 -0.55 14.92
N GLN A 541 -14.06 0.15 14.59
CA GLN A 541 -13.21 0.80 15.59
C GLN A 541 -13.71 2.20 15.92
N GLN A 542 -13.76 2.52 17.21
CA GLN A 542 -14.05 3.88 17.67
C GLN A 542 -12.92 4.84 17.28
N ARG A 543 -13.27 5.93 16.59
CA ARG A 543 -12.31 6.96 16.17
C ARG A 543 -12.82 8.36 16.46
N LYS A 544 -11.89 9.25 16.84
CA LYS A 544 -12.17 10.68 17.02
C LYS A 544 -12.12 11.42 15.68
N ARG A 545 -13.22 12.01 15.21
CA ARG A 545 -13.25 12.90 14.02
C ARG A 545 -13.19 14.39 14.40
N LYS A 546 -13.01 15.23 13.36
CA LYS A 546 -12.98 16.70 13.43
C LYS A 546 -14.25 17.21 14.13
N GLY A 547 -14.10 17.93 15.24
CA GLY A 547 -15.20 18.34 16.11
C GLY A 547 -15.25 17.63 17.47
N GLY A 548 -14.34 16.68 17.73
CA GLY A 548 -14.24 15.99 19.04
C GLY A 548 -15.22 14.83 19.21
N TRP A 549 -15.88 14.40 18.14
CA TRP A 549 -16.82 13.28 18.12
C TRP A 549 -16.08 11.94 18.12
N VAL A 550 -16.46 11.03 19.00
CA VAL A 550 -16.06 9.61 19.00
C VAL A 550 -17.25 8.80 18.51
N GLY A 551 -17.05 7.96 17.51
CA GLY A 551 -18.03 6.93 17.20
C GLY A 551 -17.42 5.78 16.42
N SER A 552 -18.11 4.65 16.48
CA SER A 552 -17.80 3.45 15.70
C SER A 552 -18.46 3.56 14.33
N TYR A 553 -17.73 3.22 13.27
CA TYR A 553 -18.24 3.16 11.90
C TYR A 553 -18.02 1.77 11.32
N GLY A 554 -18.86 1.38 10.37
CA GLY A 554 -18.85 0.03 9.82
C GLY A 554 -19.48 -0.99 10.76
N ASN A 555 -20.59 -0.62 11.39
CA ASN A 555 -21.30 -1.51 12.29
C ASN A 555 -22.33 -2.35 11.53
N VAL A 556 -22.28 -3.66 11.67
CA VAL A 556 -23.18 -4.56 10.92
C VAL A 556 -24.66 -4.43 11.32
N TRP A 557 -24.95 -3.99 12.55
CA TRP A 557 -26.34 -3.80 13.02
C TRP A 557 -27.04 -2.62 12.32
N GLU A 558 -26.30 -1.68 11.74
CA GLU A 558 -26.87 -0.52 11.02
C GLU A 558 -27.25 -0.87 9.56
N VAL A 559 -26.97 -2.08 9.07
CA VAL A 559 -27.21 -2.47 7.67
C VAL A 559 -28.70 -2.46 7.31
N ILE A 560 -29.55 -3.07 8.13
CA ILE A 560 -31.01 -3.12 7.88
C ILE A 560 -31.58 -1.70 7.85
N GLN A 561 -31.20 -0.90 8.84
CA GLN A 561 -31.58 0.52 8.91
C GLN A 561 -31.11 1.28 7.67
N GLY A 562 -29.93 0.96 7.13
CA GLY A 562 -29.41 1.54 5.88
C GLY A 562 -30.25 1.21 4.65
N PHE A 563 -30.76 -0.01 4.55
CA PHE A 563 -31.69 -0.39 3.48
C PHE A 563 -33.04 0.32 3.65
N GLU A 564 -33.66 0.25 4.82
CA GLU A 564 -34.97 0.85 5.09
C GLU A 564 -34.94 2.37 4.86
N PHE A 565 -33.89 3.06 5.33
CA PHE A 565 -33.66 4.48 5.09
C PHE A 565 -33.63 4.83 3.59
N LEU A 566 -32.87 4.09 2.79
CA LEU A 566 -32.75 4.37 1.36
C LEU A 566 -33.99 3.94 0.57
N LEU A 567 -34.68 2.89 0.99
CA LEU A 567 -35.97 2.48 0.39
C LEU A 567 -37.05 3.54 0.65
N GLU A 568 -37.14 4.08 1.88
CA GLU A 568 -38.04 5.19 2.23
C GLU A 568 -37.73 6.43 1.37
N VAL A 569 -36.46 6.83 1.29
CA VAL A 569 -36.03 7.96 0.46
C VAL A 569 -36.39 7.76 -1.02
N LEU A 570 -36.22 6.54 -1.55
CA LEU A 570 -36.58 6.25 -2.94
C LEU A 570 -38.09 6.29 -3.16
N GLU A 571 -38.91 5.79 -2.22
CA GLU A 571 -40.37 5.91 -2.28
C GLU A 571 -40.83 7.37 -2.27
N ASP A 572 -40.26 8.20 -1.40
CA ASP A 572 -40.54 9.65 -1.38
C ASP A 572 -40.22 10.29 -2.75
N TYR A 573 -39.11 9.90 -3.36
CA TYR A 573 -38.73 10.39 -4.70
C TYR A 573 -39.60 9.84 -5.83
N LYS A 574 -40.23 8.67 -5.67
CA LYS A 574 -41.25 8.18 -6.63
C LYS A 574 -42.49 9.05 -6.61
N GLN A 575 -42.91 9.50 -5.42
CA GLN A 575 -44.05 10.42 -5.27
C GLN A 575 -43.72 11.81 -5.82
N LEU A 576 -42.51 12.30 -5.55
CA LEU A 576 -42.02 13.59 -6.06
C LEU A 576 -41.80 13.61 -7.58
N ALA A 577 -41.69 12.44 -8.22
CA ALA A 577 -41.33 12.35 -9.63
C ALA A 577 -42.30 13.09 -10.57
N SER A 578 -43.58 13.25 -10.20
CA SER A 578 -44.55 14.03 -11.00
C SER A 578 -44.21 15.51 -11.13
N GLU A 579 -43.40 16.05 -10.22
CA GLU A 579 -42.98 17.45 -10.19
C GLU A 579 -41.62 17.67 -10.89
N ILE A 580 -40.95 16.60 -11.33
CA ILE A 580 -39.61 16.63 -11.91
C ILE A 580 -39.70 16.56 -13.45
N PRO A 581 -38.89 17.33 -14.20
CA PRO A 581 -38.83 17.23 -15.65
C PRO A 581 -38.49 15.82 -16.13
N ASP A 582 -39.12 15.37 -17.22
CA ASP A 582 -39.02 13.98 -17.70
C ASP A 582 -39.40 12.96 -16.60
N ALA A 583 -40.55 13.23 -15.96
CA ALA A 583 -41.09 12.48 -14.83
C ALA A 583 -41.14 10.97 -15.06
N GLU A 584 -41.44 10.53 -16.29
CA GLU A 584 -41.52 9.10 -16.62
C GLU A 584 -40.14 8.44 -16.56
N HIS A 585 -39.13 8.99 -17.24
CA HIS A 585 -37.77 8.46 -17.23
C HIS A 585 -37.15 8.53 -15.83
N PHE A 586 -37.34 9.65 -15.11
CA PHE A 586 -36.85 9.79 -13.74
C PHE A 586 -37.49 8.76 -12.80
N ARG A 587 -38.82 8.60 -12.86
CA ARG A 587 -39.55 7.62 -12.05
C ARG A 587 -39.13 6.18 -12.38
N ILE A 588 -38.94 5.84 -13.65
CA ILE A 588 -38.43 4.52 -14.07
C ILE A 588 -37.07 4.27 -13.43
N ASN A 589 -36.15 5.22 -13.52
CA ASN A 589 -34.81 5.06 -12.95
C ASN A 589 -34.81 4.95 -11.42
N VAL A 590 -35.64 5.73 -10.73
CA VAL A 590 -35.84 5.60 -9.28
C VAL A 590 -36.41 4.22 -8.93
N ASN A 591 -37.38 3.71 -9.71
CA ASN A 591 -37.90 2.36 -9.55
C ASN A 591 -36.81 1.31 -9.77
N LEU A 592 -35.93 1.46 -10.76
CA LEU A 592 -34.83 0.50 -11.00
C LEU A 592 -33.79 0.49 -9.88
N GLY A 593 -33.47 1.67 -9.34
CA GLY A 593 -32.66 1.78 -8.12
C GLY A 593 -33.34 1.06 -6.95
N TRP A 594 -34.63 1.34 -6.73
CA TRP A 594 -35.42 0.70 -5.68
C TRP A 594 -35.51 -0.82 -5.85
N GLU A 595 -35.78 -1.32 -7.05
CA GLU A 595 -35.85 -2.75 -7.35
C GLU A 595 -34.50 -3.44 -7.10
N LYS A 596 -33.39 -2.81 -7.50
CA LYS A 596 -32.05 -3.33 -7.25
C LYS A 596 -31.76 -3.35 -5.75
N LEU A 597 -32.11 -2.30 -5.02
CA LEU A 597 -31.93 -2.22 -3.56
C LEU A 597 -32.78 -3.27 -2.84
N ASN A 598 -34.07 -3.36 -3.18
CA ASN A 598 -35.03 -4.31 -2.60
C ASN A 598 -34.67 -5.78 -2.92
N LYS A 599 -34.13 -6.05 -4.12
CA LYS A 599 -33.57 -7.37 -4.46
C LYS A 599 -32.53 -7.80 -3.43
N TYR A 600 -31.60 -6.93 -3.07
CA TYR A 600 -30.56 -7.26 -2.09
C TYR A 600 -31.05 -7.20 -0.65
N TYR A 601 -32.04 -6.36 -0.36
CA TYR A 601 -32.73 -6.36 0.94
C TYR A 601 -33.39 -7.73 1.21
N SER A 602 -34.06 -8.29 0.20
CA SER A 602 -34.65 -9.64 0.28
C SER A 602 -33.59 -10.74 0.46
N ARG A 603 -32.35 -10.53 0.01
CA ARG A 603 -31.25 -11.48 0.18
C ARG A 603 -30.63 -11.44 1.58
N LEU A 604 -30.96 -10.46 2.42
CA LEU A 604 -30.55 -10.48 3.83
C LEU A 604 -31.12 -11.70 4.56
N ASP A 605 -32.23 -12.26 4.07
CA ASP A 605 -32.83 -13.51 4.55
C ASP A 605 -31.99 -14.77 4.32
N GLU A 606 -30.95 -14.71 3.49
CA GLU A 606 -30.08 -15.86 3.22
C GLU A 606 -29.14 -16.15 4.42
N THR A 607 -28.90 -15.17 5.29
CA THR A 607 -27.92 -15.24 6.37
C THR A 607 -28.44 -14.62 7.68
N PRO A 608 -28.15 -15.21 8.85
CA PRO A 608 -28.61 -14.66 10.13
C PRO A 608 -27.84 -13.40 10.57
N ILE A 609 -26.75 -13.01 9.88
CA ILE A 609 -25.83 -11.93 10.27
C ILE A 609 -26.56 -10.66 10.72
N TYR A 610 -27.40 -10.13 9.84
CA TYR A 610 -27.98 -8.80 10.00
C TYR A 610 -29.04 -8.75 11.09
N TYR A 611 -29.95 -9.72 11.09
CA TYR A 611 -31.01 -9.79 12.10
C TYR A 611 -30.44 -10.09 13.49
N THR A 612 -29.45 -10.98 13.58
CA THR A 612 -28.81 -11.31 14.86
C THR A 612 -28.06 -10.13 15.45
N ALA A 613 -27.28 -9.42 14.63
CA ALA A 613 -26.55 -8.25 15.10
C ALA A 613 -27.48 -7.15 15.62
N LEU A 614 -28.58 -6.89 14.93
CA LEU A 614 -29.56 -5.88 15.34
C LEU A 614 -30.37 -6.31 16.57
N ALA A 615 -30.79 -7.58 16.64
CA ALA A 615 -31.51 -8.13 17.78
C ALA A 615 -30.70 -8.18 19.07
N LEU A 616 -29.37 -8.33 18.96
CA LEU A 616 -28.45 -8.32 20.09
C LEU A 616 -27.97 -6.91 20.44
N HIS A 617 -28.44 -5.87 19.73
CA HIS A 617 -28.18 -4.50 20.14
C HIS A 617 -29.16 -4.08 21.25
N PRO A 618 -28.68 -3.63 22.43
CA PRO A 618 -29.54 -3.37 23.59
C PRO A 618 -30.63 -2.34 23.37
N ALA A 619 -30.35 -1.32 22.54
CA ALA A 619 -31.30 -0.27 22.21
C ALA A 619 -32.37 -0.66 21.16
N PHE A 620 -32.26 -1.82 20.49
CA PHE A 620 -33.17 -2.20 19.39
C PHE A 620 -33.94 -3.48 19.71
N ARG A 621 -33.24 -4.58 20.03
CA ARG A 621 -33.86 -5.86 20.45
C ARG A 621 -34.96 -6.35 19.51
N TRP A 622 -35.92 -7.12 20.03
CA TRP A 622 -37.15 -7.47 19.30
C TRP A 622 -38.02 -6.26 18.93
N GLY A 623 -37.98 -5.21 19.76
CA GLY A 623 -38.82 -4.03 19.60
C GLY A 623 -38.62 -3.33 18.26
N TYR A 624 -37.41 -3.33 17.70
CA TYR A 624 -37.17 -2.77 16.37
C TYR A 624 -37.99 -3.49 15.29
N PHE A 625 -37.90 -4.82 15.22
CA PHE A 625 -38.63 -5.60 14.20
C PHE A 625 -40.14 -5.52 14.38
N GLU A 626 -40.62 -5.53 15.63
CA GLU A 626 -42.04 -5.44 15.94
C GLU A 626 -42.64 -4.10 15.55
N ASN A 627 -41.87 -3.01 15.66
CA ASN A 627 -42.32 -1.67 15.30
C ASN A 627 -42.19 -1.37 13.81
N GLU A 628 -41.01 -1.60 13.22
CA GLU A 628 -40.74 -1.26 11.81
C GLU A 628 -41.43 -2.22 10.85
N TRP A 629 -41.59 -3.50 11.22
CA TRP A 629 -42.30 -4.50 10.41
C TRP A 629 -43.65 -4.87 10.99
N LYS A 630 -44.32 -3.95 11.68
CA LYS A 630 -45.66 -4.13 12.26
C LYS A 630 -46.68 -4.69 11.25
N ASP A 631 -46.59 -4.27 9.99
CA ASP A 631 -47.48 -4.66 8.91
C ASP A 631 -47.08 -6.01 8.25
N ASN A 632 -45.92 -6.56 8.62
CA ASN A 632 -45.31 -7.77 8.04
C ASN A 632 -44.94 -8.80 9.11
N THR A 633 -45.92 -9.34 9.83
CA THR A 633 -45.70 -10.32 10.92
C THR A 633 -44.88 -11.55 10.50
N LYS A 634 -44.98 -11.96 9.23
CA LYS A 634 -44.18 -13.07 8.67
C LYS A 634 -42.68 -12.78 8.69
N TRP A 635 -42.26 -11.54 8.44
CA TRP A 635 -40.85 -11.14 8.46
C TRP A 635 -40.30 -11.15 9.87
N VAL A 636 -41.07 -10.65 10.84
CA VAL A 636 -40.73 -10.69 12.27
C VAL A 636 -40.55 -12.14 12.74
N MET A 637 -41.48 -13.04 12.40
CA MET A 637 -41.38 -14.46 12.76
C MET A 637 -40.14 -15.11 12.15
N LYS A 638 -39.85 -14.85 10.87
CA LYS A 638 -38.68 -15.40 10.18
C LYS A 638 -37.37 -14.92 10.81
N ALA A 639 -37.24 -13.63 11.11
CA ALA A 639 -36.06 -13.08 11.76
C ALA A 639 -35.83 -13.69 13.15
N LYS A 640 -36.88 -13.74 13.99
CA LYS A 640 -36.82 -14.39 15.31
C LYS A 640 -36.45 -15.87 15.21
N GLN A 641 -37.03 -16.59 14.25
CA GLN A 641 -36.73 -18.00 14.03
C GLN A 641 -35.25 -18.21 13.68
N MET A 642 -34.69 -17.43 12.75
CA MET A 642 -33.27 -17.58 12.37
C MET A 642 -32.32 -17.31 13.53
N ILE A 643 -32.64 -16.33 14.38
CA ILE A 643 -31.80 -16.00 15.54
C ILE A 643 -31.87 -17.12 16.58
N ARG A 644 -33.06 -17.66 16.83
CA ARG A 644 -33.24 -18.83 17.71
C ARG A 644 -32.51 -20.06 17.17
N GLU A 645 -32.60 -20.33 15.87
CA GLU A 645 -31.87 -21.44 15.25
C GLU A 645 -30.36 -21.32 15.50
N VAL A 646 -29.76 -20.13 15.30
CA VAL A 646 -28.34 -19.90 15.58
C VAL A 646 -28.02 -20.09 17.07
N TRP A 647 -28.85 -19.55 17.96
CA TRP A 647 -28.67 -19.70 19.40
C TRP A 647 -28.65 -21.17 19.82
N GLU A 648 -29.67 -21.93 19.42
CA GLU A 648 -29.84 -23.35 19.77
C GLU A 648 -28.73 -24.22 19.18
N SER A 649 -28.36 -23.99 17.92
CA SER A 649 -27.37 -24.84 17.23
C SER A 649 -25.92 -24.54 17.61
N ASN A 650 -25.57 -23.27 17.88
CA ASN A 650 -24.16 -22.87 17.99
C ASN A 650 -23.74 -22.35 19.38
N TYR A 651 -24.67 -21.85 20.20
CA TYR A 651 -24.29 -21.12 21.43
C TYR A 651 -24.88 -21.67 22.72
N ARG A 652 -26.10 -22.22 22.69
CA ARG A 652 -26.83 -22.68 23.88
C ARG A 652 -26.05 -23.71 24.69
N HIS A 653 -25.28 -24.58 24.05
CA HIS A 653 -24.55 -25.68 24.69
C HIS A 653 -23.04 -25.48 24.74
N LEU A 654 -22.54 -24.25 24.51
CA LEU A 654 -21.10 -23.98 24.55
C LEU A 654 -20.53 -24.24 25.96
N GLN A 655 -19.45 -25.02 26.00
CA GLN A 655 -18.68 -25.27 27.21
C GLN A 655 -17.88 -24.03 27.60
N MET A 656 -17.96 -23.67 28.88
CA MET A 656 -17.40 -22.44 29.41
C MET A 656 -16.04 -22.65 30.05
N VAL A 657 -15.03 -21.91 29.59
CA VAL A 657 -13.77 -21.73 30.32
C VAL A 657 -13.81 -20.37 31.02
N ARG A 658 -13.84 -20.36 32.35
CA ARG A 658 -13.80 -19.13 33.15
C ARG A 658 -12.41 -18.49 33.03
N SER A 659 -12.29 -17.40 32.27
CA SER A 659 -11.04 -16.63 32.20
C SER A 659 -11.06 -15.47 33.22
N PRO A 660 -10.00 -15.25 34.00
CA PRO A 660 -9.87 -14.10 34.88
C PRO A 660 -9.42 -12.88 34.05
N VAL A 661 -10.25 -11.84 33.94
CA VAL A 661 -9.84 -10.55 33.39
C VAL A 661 -10.49 -9.42 34.20
N ASP A 662 -9.66 -8.45 34.56
CA ASP A 662 -9.95 -7.25 35.35
C ASP A 662 -10.91 -6.28 34.67
N ASP A 663 -11.67 -5.58 35.53
CA ASP A 663 -12.63 -4.53 35.17
C ASP A 663 -11.91 -3.20 34.92
N GLU A 664 -11.81 -2.76 33.67
CA GLU A 664 -11.57 -1.34 33.37
C GLU A 664 -12.89 -0.64 32.96
N PRO A 665 -13.19 0.54 33.53
CA PRO A 665 -14.43 1.25 33.21
C PRO A 665 -14.32 1.93 31.84
N VAL A 666 -15.24 1.61 30.93
CA VAL A 666 -15.34 2.30 29.63
C VAL A 666 -16.25 3.53 29.77
N ALA A 667 -15.79 4.63 29.17
CA ALA A 667 -16.34 5.97 29.36
C ALA A 667 -17.80 6.12 28.91
N LYS A 668 -18.66 6.58 29.83
CA LYS A 668 -20.03 7.03 29.54
C LYS A 668 -20.04 8.42 28.88
N ARG A 669 -20.88 8.51 27.83
CA ARG A 669 -21.35 9.70 27.08
C ARG A 669 -20.32 10.43 26.21
N GLN A 670 -20.64 10.58 24.92
CA GLN A 670 -20.14 11.70 24.12
C GLN A 670 -21.06 12.09 22.94
N ARG A 671 -20.91 13.37 22.54
CA ARG A 671 -21.86 14.25 21.84
C ARG A 671 -22.37 13.78 20.48
N LYS A 672 -23.61 14.22 20.16
CA LYS A 672 -24.37 13.98 18.93
C LYS A 672 -23.87 14.85 17.76
N TYR A 673 -23.57 14.22 16.63
CA TYR A 673 -23.61 14.83 15.30
C TYR A 673 -24.58 13.99 14.46
N TYR A 674 -25.43 14.62 13.67
CA TYR A 674 -26.46 13.94 12.88
C TYR A 674 -26.20 14.17 11.40
N ASN A 675 -25.87 13.11 10.67
CA ASN A 675 -26.24 13.03 9.25
C ASN A 675 -27.70 12.49 9.15
N PRO A 676 -28.38 12.65 8.00
CA PRO A 676 -29.75 12.16 7.80
C PRO A 676 -29.93 10.67 8.15
N PHE A 677 -28.96 9.83 7.82
CA PHE A 677 -28.99 8.40 8.13
C PHE A 677 -28.94 8.11 9.65
N GLN A 678 -28.07 8.80 10.40
CA GLN A 678 -28.00 8.69 11.85
C GLN A 678 -29.26 9.25 12.51
N ALA A 679 -29.86 10.30 11.94
CA ALA A 679 -31.15 10.82 12.42
C ALA A 679 -32.27 9.80 12.22
N TYR A 680 -32.27 9.12 11.07
CA TYR A 680 -33.16 7.98 10.82
C TYR A 680 -32.96 6.87 11.86
N CYS A 681 -31.72 6.43 12.10
CA CYS A 681 -31.42 5.38 13.07
C CYS A 681 -31.94 5.72 14.48
N GLU A 682 -31.84 6.98 14.88
CA GLU A 682 -32.39 7.46 16.15
C GLU A 682 -33.91 7.49 16.20
N ARG A 683 -34.57 7.87 15.10
CA ARG A 683 -36.03 7.86 14.99
C ARG A 683 -36.60 6.45 15.13
N THR A 684 -35.87 5.45 14.61
CA THR A 684 -36.28 4.03 14.65
C THR A 684 -35.96 3.32 15.98
N ARG A 685 -35.42 4.03 16.99
CA ARG A 685 -35.25 3.43 18.32
C ARG A 685 -36.63 3.18 18.96
N PRO A 686 -36.93 1.98 19.45
CA PRO A 686 -38.20 1.70 20.13
C PRO A 686 -38.42 2.66 21.31
N VAL A 687 -39.58 3.33 21.34
CA VAL A 687 -40.01 4.11 22.50
C VAL A 687 -40.71 3.15 23.46
N LEU A 688 -40.12 2.92 24.64
CA LEU A 688 -40.84 2.24 25.71
C LEU A 688 -41.98 3.16 26.19
N GLY A 689 -43.21 2.68 26.10
CA GLY A 689 -44.29 3.22 26.90
C GLY A 689 -43.94 3.03 28.37
N TYR A 690 -43.94 4.12 29.14
CA TYR A 690 -43.88 4.06 30.61
C TYR A 690 -44.92 3.06 31.12
N GLY A 691 -44.50 1.89 31.60
CA GLY A 691 -45.42 0.96 32.25
C GLY A 691 -45.14 -0.53 32.13
N LEU A 692 -43.93 -1.01 32.42
CA LEU A 692 -43.73 -2.37 32.94
C LEU A 692 -42.59 -2.35 33.97
N VAL A 693 -42.83 -1.68 35.11
CA VAL A 693 -42.13 -2.02 36.34
C VAL A 693 -42.70 -3.38 36.78
N LYS A 694 -41.93 -4.46 36.59
CA LYS A 694 -42.12 -5.67 37.38
C LYS A 694 -41.05 -5.67 38.47
N GLU A 695 -41.54 -5.93 39.68
CA GLU A 695 -40.87 -5.88 40.98
C GLU A 695 -39.45 -6.43 40.98
N GLU A 696 -38.62 -5.85 41.87
CA GLU A 696 -37.31 -6.35 42.28
C GLU A 696 -37.41 -7.83 42.70
N ALA A 697 -37.26 -8.73 41.73
CA ALA A 697 -36.92 -10.11 42.02
C ALA A 697 -35.47 -10.12 42.51
N THR A 698 -35.30 -10.27 43.82
CA THR A 698 -34.06 -10.71 44.44
C THR A 698 -33.66 -12.06 43.82
N LEU A 699 -32.88 -12.03 42.75
CA LEU A 699 -32.46 -13.20 41.99
C LEU A 699 -31.00 -13.51 42.30
N SER A 700 -30.77 -14.72 42.81
CA SER A 700 -29.48 -15.34 43.07
C SER A 700 -28.54 -15.27 41.86
N ASP A 701 -27.24 -15.07 42.13
CA ASP A 701 -26.14 -14.95 41.14
C ASP A 701 -25.92 -16.18 40.23
N ASP A 702 -26.65 -17.28 40.44
CA ASP A 702 -26.56 -18.50 39.63
C ASP A 702 -27.76 -18.62 38.69
N ILE A 703 -27.58 -18.26 37.43
CA ILE A 703 -28.50 -18.66 36.36
C ILE A 703 -28.36 -20.18 36.18
N ASN A 704 -29.45 -20.91 36.41
CA ASN A 704 -29.52 -22.37 36.24
C ASN A 704 -29.07 -22.78 34.81
N GLU A 705 -28.29 -23.85 34.64
CA GLU A 705 -27.66 -24.26 33.36
C GLU A 705 -28.64 -24.48 32.19
N ASP A 706 -29.92 -24.72 32.51
CA ASP A 706 -31.02 -24.92 31.56
C ASP A 706 -31.76 -23.64 31.13
N THR A 707 -31.43 -22.49 31.73
CA THR A 707 -32.10 -21.21 31.45
C THR A 707 -31.73 -20.70 30.05
N ASN A 708 -32.74 -20.38 29.24
CA ASN A 708 -32.52 -19.78 27.93
C ASN A 708 -32.10 -18.30 28.07
N GLU A 709 -30.79 -18.03 28.11
CA GLU A 709 -30.22 -16.67 28.25
C GLU A 709 -30.79 -15.68 27.23
N LEU A 710 -31.02 -16.09 25.98
CA LEU A 710 -31.56 -15.23 24.93
C LEU A 710 -32.96 -14.72 25.27
N GLU A 711 -33.88 -15.60 25.65
CA GLU A 711 -35.26 -15.21 25.98
C GLU A 711 -35.33 -14.44 27.32
N LEU A 712 -34.48 -14.81 28.29
CA LEU A 712 -34.35 -14.08 29.54
C LEU A 712 -33.89 -12.64 29.29
N TRP A 713 -32.80 -12.44 28.55
CA TRP A 713 -32.28 -11.10 28.28
C TRP A 713 -33.25 -10.25 27.46
N GLN A 714 -33.90 -10.85 26.45
CA GLN A 714 -34.86 -10.12 25.62
C GLN A 714 -36.09 -9.63 26.41
N SER A 715 -36.47 -10.34 27.47
CA SER A 715 -37.57 -9.96 28.37
C SER A 715 -37.13 -9.08 29.55
N SER A 716 -35.84 -9.04 29.90
CA SER A 716 -35.29 -8.22 30.99
C SER A 716 -34.71 -6.89 30.47
N TRP A 717 -35.50 -5.81 30.51
CA TRP A 717 -35.03 -4.46 30.19
C TRP A 717 -34.49 -3.74 31.42
N GLU A 718 -33.35 -3.07 31.29
CA GLU A 718 -32.75 -2.23 32.32
C GLU A 718 -32.84 -0.74 31.93
N ASP A 719 -32.93 0.14 32.92
CA ASP A 719 -32.93 1.59 32.72
C ASP A 719 -31.64 2.04 32.02
N GLY A 720 -31.79 2.62 30.82
CA GLY A 720 -30.68 3.10 29.99
C GLY A 720 -30.27 2.17 28.85
N ASP A 721 -30.85 0.97 28.72
CA ASP A 721 -30.59 0.07 27.58
C ASP A 721 -30.89 0.74 26.22
N ASN A 722 -31.94 1.56 26.17
CA ASN A 722 -32.33 2.36 25.00
C ASN A 722 -31.31 3.43 24.60
N ASP A 723 -30.41 3.83 25.51
CA ASP A 723 -29.40 4.85 25.25
C ASP A 723 -28.04 4.25 24.85
N VAL A 724 -27.92 2.92 24.83
CA VAL A 724 -26.67 2.24 24.47
C VAL A 724 -26.26 2.60 23.03
N ARG A 725 -24.96 2.90 22.88
CA ARG A 725 -24.29 3.25 21.62
C ARG A 725 -23.18 2.29 21.24
N ASP A 726 -22.60 1.67 22.25
CA ASP A 726 -21.51 0.71 22.12
C ASP A 726 -22.00 -0.65 22.65
N PRO A 727 -22.63 -1.46 21.79
CA PRO A 727 -23.13 -2.76 22.18
C PRO A 727 -21.98 -3.74 22.51
N ILE A 728 -20.78 -3.54 21.96
CA ILE A 728 -19.62 -4.41 22.24
C ILE A 728 -19.21 -4.25 23.71
N SER A 729 -19.05 -3.00 24.17
CA SER A 729 -18.76 -2.73 25.59
C SER A 729 -19.88 -3.23 26.51
N TYR A 730 -21.14 -3.05 26.14
CA TYR A 730 -22.30 -3.54 26.90
C TYR A 730 -22.24 -5.06 27.15
N TRP A 731 -21.94 -5.84 26.10
CA TRP A 731 -21.87 -7.31 26.21
C TRP A 731 -20.62 -7.78 26.94
N HIS A 732 -19.53 -7.03 26.84
CA HIS A 732 -18.32 -7.31 27.61
C HIS A 732 -18.56 -7.16 29.12
N GLU A 733 -19.27 -6.11 29.55
CA GLU A 733 -19.65 -5.90 30.96
C GLU A 733 -20.56 -7.03 31.48
N ARG A 734 -21.45 -7.56 30.62
CA ARG A 734 -22.44 -8.57 30.98
C ARG A 734 -21.99 -10.01 30.73
N LYS A 735 -20.72 -10.23 30.37
CA LYS A 735 -20.19 -11.58 30.08
C LYS A 735 -20.26 -12.55 31.26
N ARG A 736 -20.29 -12.05 32.50
CA ARG A 736 -20.47 -12.89 33.70
C ARG A 736 -21.93 -13.35 33.85
N ARG A 737 -22.88 -12.44 33.58
CA ARG A 737 -24.32 -12.69 33.73
C ARG A 737 -24.89 -13.48 32.56
N TYR A 738 -24.47 -13.19 31.34
CA TYR A 738 -24.95 -13.85 30.12
C TYR A 738 -23.78 -14.40 29.32
N PRO A 739 -23.10 -15.45 29.79
CA PRO A 739 -21.83 -15.82 29.23
C PRO A 739 -21.92 -16.44 27.83
N ARG A 740 -22.96 -17.22 27.52
CA ARG A 740 -23.15 -17.79 26.18
C ARG A 740 -23.72 -16.74 25.22
N LEU A 741 -24.64 -15.91 25.69
CA LEU A 741 -25.27 -14.87 24.85
C LEU A 741 -24.33 -13.70 24.56
N SER A 742 -23.53 -13.25 25.53
CA SER A 742 -22.49 -12.24 25.29
C SER A 742 -21.47 -12.73 24.26
N ARG A 743 -21.16 -14.04 24.25
CA ARG A 743 -20.31 -14.63 23.24
C ARG A 743 -20.94 -14.53 21.84
N MET A 744 -22.19 -14.95 21.70
CA MET A 744 -22.94 -14.81 20.45
C MET A 744 -22.98 -13.35 19.99
N ALA A 745 -23.31 -12.42 20.88
CA ALA A 745 -23.39 -11.01 20.54
C ALA A 745 -22.05 -10.46 20.06
N LEU A 746 -20.96 -10.72 20.77
CA LEU A 746 -19.65 -10.20 20.39
C LEU A 746 -19.10 -10.83 19.09
N ASP A 747 -19.47 -12.07 18.77
CA ASP A 747 -19.13 -12.69 17.48
C ASP A 747 -19.94 -12.06 16.33
N PHE A 748 -21.23 -11.74 16.52
CA PHE A 748 -22.01 -11.10 15.45
C PHE A 748 -21.72 -9.60 15.29
N LEU A 749 -21.54 -8.86 16.38
CA LEU A 749 -21.31 -7.42 16.35
C LEU A 749 -19.94 -7.03 15.76
N THR A 750 -19.02 -7.99 15.58
CA THR A 750 -17.69 -7.74 14.99
C THR A 750 -17.61 -8.06 13.49
N ILE A 751 -18.67 -8.64 12.91
CA ILE A 751 -18.81 -8.83 11.47
C ILE A 751 -18.81 -7.46 10.79
N GLN A 752 -18.14 -7.36 9.64
CA GLN A 752 -18.10 -6.11 8.89
C GLN A 752 -19.22 -6.06 7.86
N PRO A 753 -19.89 -4.90 7.70
CA PRO A 753 -20.94 -4.72 6.70
C PRO A 753 -20.38 -4.57 5.27
N MET A 754 -19.09 -4.26 5.12
CA MET A 754 -18.43 -4.03 3.85
C MET A 754 -17.19 -4.91 3.70
N SER A 755 -17.00 -5.49 2.52
CA SER A 755 -15.72 -6.10 2.13
C SER A 755 -14.66 -5.01 2.16
N ALA A 756 -13.51 -5.24 2.78
CA ALA A 756 -12.50 -4.22 3.07
C ALA A 756 -12.29 -3.19 1.94
N ASP A 757 -12.82 -1.97 2.11
CA ASP A 757 -12.54 -0.85 1.22
C ASP A 757 -11.08 -0.43 1.42
N TYR A 758 -10.27 -0.69 0.41
CA TYR A 758 -8.95 -0.09 0.29
C TYR A 758 -9.07 1.14 -0.60
N LEU A 759 -8.48 2.26 -0.17
CA LEU A 759 -8.29 3.40 -1.06
C LEU A 759 -7.44 2.93 -2.24
N THR A 760 -7.97 3.06 -3.45
CA THR A 760 -7.26 2.68 -4.67
C THR A 760 -6.55 3.90 -5.24
N LEU A 761 -5.22 3.92 -5.10
CA LEU A 761 -4.32 4.85 -5.74
C LEU A 761 -4.03 4.36 -7.16
N MET A 762 -4.40 5.13 -8.17
CA MET A 762 -4.11 4.79 -9.56
C MET A 762 -2.89 5.57 -10.05
N THR A 763 -1.96 4.88 -10.69
CA THR A 763 -0.80 5.47 -11.38
C THR A 763 -0.73 4.90 -12.81
N PRO A 764 0.01 5.54 -13.74
CA PRO A 764 0.24 4.97 -15.07
C PRO A 764 0.89 3.57 -15.06
N ARG A 765 1.49 3.16 -13.93
CA ARG A 765 2.16 1.87 -13.74
C ARG A 765 1.26 0.81 -13.06
N GLY A 766 0.02 1.17 -12.73
CA GLY A 766 -0.96 0.31 -12.08
C GLY A 766 -1.60 0.93 -10.84
N SER A 767 -2.48 0.15 -10.21
CA SER A 767 -3.21 0.52 -8.99
C SER A 767 -2.57 -0.06 -7.73
N VAL A 768 -2.57 0.72 -6.65
CA VAL A 768 -2.11 0.34 -5.31
C VAL A 768 -3.25 0.57 -4.33
N ARG A 769 -3.50 -0.40 -3.45
CA ARG A 769 -4.62 -0.39 -2.51
C ARG A 769 -4.09 -0.26 -1.07
N ALA A 770 -4.57 0.73 -0.33
CA ALA A 770 -4.13 1.00 1.03
C ALA A 770 -5.26 1.55 1.92
N ALA A 771 -5.25 1.26 3.22
CA ALA A 771 -6.26 1.79 4.15
C ALA A 771 -6.09 3.30 4.40
N LYS A 772 -4.86 3.80 4.33
CA LYS A 772 -4.49 5.21 4.42
C LYS A 772 -3.40 5.50 3.40
N ILE A 773 -3.41 6.67 2.77
CA ILE A 773 -2.39 7.07 1.79
C ILE A 773 -1.71 8.35 2.29
N ILE A 774 -0.38 8.39 2.25
CA ILE A 774 0.41 9.58 2.59
C ILE A 774 1.15 10.04 1.32
N PHE A 775 0.84 11.23 0.83
CA PHE A 775 1.48 11.85 -0.32
C PHE A 775 2.71 12.64 0.13
N ALA A 776 3.87 11.98 0.07
CA ALA A 776 5.19 12.57 0.32
C ALA A 776 5.95 12.85 -1.00
N THR A 777 5.23 13.20 -2.06
CA THR A 777 5.75 13.25 -3.44
C THR A 777 6.29 14.61 -3.87
N ASN A 778 6.23 15.61 -2.98
CA ASN A 778 6.75 16.97 -3.17
C ASN A 778 6.49 17.56 -4.57
N ALA A 779 7.51 17.77 -5.41
CA ALA A 779 7.36 18.35 -6.74
C ALA A 779 6.42 17.54 -7.66
N TYR A 780 6.33 16.23 -7.45
CA TYR A 780 5.55 15.32 -8.28
C TYR A 780 4.12 15.15 -7.77
N THR A 781 3.70 15.88 -6.73
CA THR A 781 2.37 15.73 -6.12
C THR A 781 1.23 15.88 -7.12
N SER A 782 1.34 16.79 -8.08
CA SER A 782 0.33 17.02 -9.12
C SER A 782 0.07 15.83 -10.04
N SER A 783 1.03 14.93 -10.21
CA SER A 783 0.87 13.71 -11.02
C SER A 783 -0.13 12.71 -10.41
N ILE A 784 -0.41 12.85 -9.12
CA ILE A 784 -1.27 11.95 -8.35
C ILE A 784 -2.47 12.68 -7.74
N LEU A 785 -2.27 13.94 -7.34
CA LEU A 785 -3.30 14.87 -6.87
C LEU A 785 -3.40 16.05 -7.85
N PRO A 786 -4.15 15.91 -8.96
CA PRO A 786 -4.29 16.96 -9.98
C PRO A 786 -4.78 18.29 -9.41
N GLU A 787 -5.54 18.28 -8.31
CA GLU A 787 -5.99 19.48 -7.60
C GLU A 787 -4.84 20.34 -7.05
N PHE A 788 -3.62 19.81 -6.95
CA PHE A 788 -2.42 20.56 -6.56
C PHE A 788 -1.57 21.03 -7.76
N ALA A 789 -1.98 20.82 -9.01
CA ALA A 789 -1.17 21.12 -10.20
C ALA A 789 -0.63 22.56 -10.27
N GLU A 790 -1.43 23.56 -9.88
CA GLU A 790 -0.99 24.96 -9.82
C GLU A 790 -0.55 25.40 -8.42
N LYS A 791 -0.66 24.51 -7.43
CA LYS A 791 -0.43 24.79 -6.00
C LYS A 791 0.89 24.26 -5.50
N ILE A 792 1.37 23.15 -6.04
CA ILE A 792 2.70 22.62 -5.80
C ILE A 792 3.33 22.41 -7.18
N VAL A 793 4.22 23.32 -7.55
CA VAL A 793 4.81 23.40 -8.87
C VAL A 793 6.25 22.87 -8.81
N PRO A 794 6.65 21.97 -9.73
CA PRO A 794 8.05 21.59 -9.91
C PRO A 794 8.92 22.80 -10.26
N VAL A 795 9.98 23.02 -9.50
CA VAL A 795 10.99 24.05 -9.77
C VAL A 795 12.35 23.39 -9.88
N ARG A 796 12.95 23.44 -11.07
CA ARG A 796 14.29 22.93 -11.33
C ARG A 796 15.34 23.94 -10.87
N GLY A 797 16.21 23.51 -9.96
CA GLY A 797 17.40 24.24 -9.54
C GLY A 797 18.67 23.60 -10.09
N ILE A 798 19.76 24.35 -10.05
CA ILE A 798 21.11 23.87 -10.43
C ILE A 798 22.06 23.95 -9.23
N CYS A 799 22.94 22.96 -9.14
CA CYS A 799 23.93 22.83 -8.08
C CYS A 799 25.25 22.30 -8.65
N SER A 800 26.34 22.57 -7.95
CA SER A 800 27.67 22.14 -8.34
C SER A 800 28.50 21.65 -7.16
N HIS A 801 29.55 20.93 -7.49
CA HIS A 801 30.57 20.47 -6.56
C HIS A 801 31.93 21.00 -7.02
N ILE A 802 32.49 21.90 -6.23
CA ILE A 802 33.77 22.55 -6.48
C ILE A 802 34.85 21.87 -5.62
N LYS A 803 35.93 21.44 -6.28
CA LYS A 803 37.10 20.85 -5.61
C LYS A 803 38.25 21.85 -5.56
N PRO A 804 38.93 22.00 -4.42
CA PRO A 804 40.19 22.75 -4.36
C PRO A 804 41.29 21.98 -5.11
N ALA A 805 42.19 22.68 -5.80
CA ALA A 805 43.35 22.04 -6.44
C ALA A 805 44.51 21.79 -5.46
N LYS A 806 44.54 22.52 -4.34
CA LYS A 806 45.54 22.38 -3.27
C LYS A 806 44.83 22.07 -1.95
N THR A 807 45.34 21.09 -1.21
CA THR A 807 44.91 20.76 0.15
C THR A 807 45.99 21.21 1.16
N PRO A 808 45.60 21.81 2.31
CA PRO A 808 44.23 22.13 2.72
C PRO A 808 43.69 23.36 1.97
N ALA A 809 42.40 23.33 1.64
CA ALA A 809 41.70 24.50 1.14
C ALA A 809 41.52 25.53 2.26
N PRO A 810 41.33 26.83 1.94
CA PRO A 810 40.96 27.82 2.95
C PRO A 810 39.67 27.40 3.68
N LEU A 811 39.69 27.44 5.01
CA LEU A 811 38.63 26.88 5.85
C LEU A 811 37.36 27.74 5.80
N LEU A 812 36.24 27.12 5.48
CA LEU A 812 34.89 27.67 5.60
C LEU A 812 34.09 26.77 6.57
N PRO A 813 33.90 27.17 7.84
CA PRO A 813 33.38 26.27 8.87
C PRO A 813 31.87 26.08 8.86
N ASN A 814 31.10 26.96 8.21
CA ASN A 814 29.64 26.98 8.26
C ASN A 814 28.99 26.70 6.91
N SER A 815 27.70 26.42 6.88
CA SER A 815 26.91 26.56 5.65
C SER A 815 26.48 28.01 5.50
N TYR A 816 26.45 28.51 4.26
CA TYR A 816 26.21 29.93 3.96
C TYR A 816 25.06 30.08 2.98
N ILE A 817 24.28 31.16 3.17
CA ILE A 817 23.50 31.77 2.09
C ILE A 817 24.18 33.09 1.76
N ILE A 818 24.62 33.22 0.52
CA ILE A 818 25.26 34.43 -0.01
C ILE A 818 24.16 35.18 -0.75
N ARG A 819 23.68 36.28 -0.18
CA ARG A 819 22.55 37.04 -0.72
C ARG A 819 23.02 38.37 -1.27
N TRP A 820 22.93 38.53 -2.58
CA TRP A 820 23.27 39.78 -3.29
C TRP A 820 22.04 40.66 -3.50
N SER A 821 20.88 40.03 -3.63
CA SER A 821 19.57 40.69 -3.72
C SER A 821 18.46 39.70 -3.29
N ASP A 822 17.20 40.12 -3.37
CA ASP A 822 16.06 39.24 -3.11
C ASP A 822 15.96 38.05 -4.09
N THR A 823 16.60 38.16 -5.25
CA THR A 823 16.46 37.19 -6.36
C THR A 823 17.78 36.59 -6.81
N LYS A 824 18.90 37.16 -6.35
CA LYS A 824 20.25 36.64 -6.55
C LYS A 824 20.83 36.21 -5.22
N TYR A 825 20.79 34.90 -4.99
CA TYR A 825 21.43 34.28 -3.86
C TYR A 825 21.92 32.88 -4.21
N GLU A 826 22.99 32.47 -3.54
CA GLU A 826 23.55 31.13 -3.63
C GLU A 826 23.57 30.49 -2.24
N TYR A 827 23.30 29.20 -2.16
CA TYR A 827 23.48 28.41 -0.95
C TYR A 827 24.75 27.58 -1.10
N MET A 828 25.55 27.54 -0.04
CA MET A 828 26.87 26.94 -0.05
C MET A 828 27.07 26.06 1.20
N ILE A 829 27.55 24.84 0.98
CA ILE A 829 27.80 23.85 2.02
C ILE A 829 29.23 23.34 1.87
N PRO A 830 30.17 23.78 2.73
CA PRO A 830 31.49 23.20 2.82
C PRO A 830 31.44 21.75 3.29
N ARG A 831 32.34 20.93 2.76
CA ARG A 831 32.47 19.50 3.09
C ARG A 831 33.73 19.25 3.89
N LEU A 832 33.75 18.15 4.63
CA LEU A 832 34.87 17.76 5.48
C LEU A 832 36.19 17.54 4.71
N ASP A 833 36.12 17.25 3.42
CA ASP A 833 37.28 17.08 2.53
C ASP A 833 37.78 18.41 1.93
N GLY A 834 37.22 19.56 2.37
CA GLY A 834 37.55 20.89 1.87
C GLY A 834 36.89 21.24 0.53
N SER A 835 36.08 20.34 -0.04
CA SER A 835 35.26 20.66 -1.21
C SER A 835 34.03 21.50 -0.84
N ILE A 836 33.45 22.16 -1.84
CA ILE A 836 32.31 23.06 -1.66
C ILE A 836 31.15 22.58 -2.54
N ILE A 837 29.97 22.42 -1.95
CA ILE A 837 28.72 22.32 -2.69
C ILE A 837 28.13 23.72 -2.79
N VAL A 838 27.87 24.21 -3.99
CA VAL A 838 27.22 25.51 -4.18
C VAL A 838 26.11 25.38 -5.22
N GLY A 839 24.92 25.87 -4.87
CA GLY A 839 23.77 25.92 -5.76
C GLY A 839 23.07 27.27 -5.70
N GLY A 840 22.19 27.52 -6.67
CA GLY A 840 21.63 28.85 -6.90
C GLY A 840 21.76 29.22 -8.36
N ALA A 841 22.54 30.27 -8.68
CA ALA A 841 22.73 30.78 -10.04
C ALA A 841 21.44 31.32 -10.69
N ARG A 842 20.42 31.63 -9.89
CA ARG A 842 19.10 32.08 -10.36
C ARG A 842 19.22 33.30 -11.27
N SER A 843 20.16 34.22 -11.02
CA SER A 843 20.38 35.40 -11.87
C SER A 843 20.69 35.08 -13.33
N VAL A 844 21.13 33.85 -13.65
CA VAL A 844 21.53 33.47 -15.02
C VAL A 844 20.36 32.92 -15.83
N TYR A 845 19.43 32.22 -15.20
CA TYR A 845 18.38 31.48 -15.90
C TYR A 845 16.95 31.90 -15.54
N TYR A 846 16.79 32.76 -14.53
CA TYR A 846 15.47 33.10 -14.01
C TYR A 846 14.56 33.82 -15.02
N HIS A 847 15.14 34.53 -15.99
CA HIS A 847 14.39 35.14 -17.09
C HIS A 847 13.75 34.11 -18.03
N ASP A 848 14.39 32.96 -18.22
CA ASP A 848 13.91 31.86 -19.06
C ASP A 848 12.98 30.95 -18.26
N LEU A 849 11.71 31.35 -18.13
CA LEU A 849 10.71 30.69 -17.30
C LEU A 849 10.58 29.16 -17.58
N PRO A 850 10.51 28.67 -18.83
CA PRO A 850 10.45 27.23 -19.14
C PRO A 850 11.67 26.41 -18.66
N SER A 851 12.84 27.03 -18.51
CA SER A 851 14.04 26.32 -18.05
C SER A 851 13.96 25.84 -16.61
N TRP A 852 13.07 26.41 -15.79
CA TRP A 852 13.01 26.11 -14.36
C TRP A 852 11.60 25.96 -13.79
N TYR A 853 10.59 26.66 -14.30
CA TYR A 853 9.23 26.65 -13.77
C TYR A 853 8.38 25.54 -14.38
N ASN A 854 7.66 24.81 -13.53
CA ASN A 854 6.87 23.63 -13.90
C ASN A 854 7.68 22.61 -14.70
N ASN A 855 8.97 22.49 -14.37
CA ASN A 855 9.91 21.62 -15.06
C ASN A 855 10.42 20.57 -14.07
N ALA A 856 9.94 19.34 -14.26
CA ALA A 856 10.29 18.20 -13.42
C ALA A 856 11.39 17.31 -14.03
N ASN A 857 11.97 17.71 -15.16
CA ASN A 857 13.00 16.94 -15.86
C ASN A 857 14.40 17.36 -15.37
N ASP A 858 14.95 16.63 -14.40
CA ASP A 858 16.30 16.82 -13.89
C ASP A 858 17.38 16.00 -14.62
N ASP A 859 17.03 15.23 -15.65
CA ASP A 859 18.00 14.59 -16.55
C ASP A 859 18.72 15.62 -17.45
N GLN A 860 18.18 16.85 -17.52
CA GLN A 860 18.74 17.96 -18.29
C GLN A 860 19.24 19.07 -17.38
N LEU A 861 20.45 19.57 -17.67
CA LEU A 861 21.00 20.78 -17.05
C LEU A 861 20.25 22.03 -17.50
N ILE A 862 20.39 23.09 -16.71
CA ILE A 862 20.02 24.46 -17.13
C ILE A 862 21.23 25.03 -17.88
N GLU A 863 21.20 24.98 -19.22
CA GLU A 863 22.39 25.21 -20.05
C GLU A 863 23.02 26.60 -19.83
N SER A 864 22.20 27.63 -19.66
CA SER A 864 22.70 29.00 -19.41
C SER A 864 23.52 29.10 -18.12
N ALA A 865 23.25 28.26 -17.11
CA ALA A 865 23.91 28.30 -15.81
C ALA A 865 25.03 27.26 -15.65
N LYS A 866 25.28 26.41 -16.66
CA LYS A 866 26.23 25.30 -16.59
C LYS A 866 27.63 25.70 -16.13
N ASN A 867 28.15 26.79 -16.68
CA ASN A 867 29.51 27.28 -16.39
C ASN A 867 29.54 28.37 -15.30
N TYR A 868 28.40 28.67 -14.67
CA TYR A 868 28.31 29.76 -13.68
C TYR A 868 29.27 29.55 -12.49
N PHE A 869 29.43 28.29 -12.07
CA PHE A 869 30.21 27.93 -10.89
C PHE A 869 31.72 27.84 -11.15
N ASP A 870 32.16 27.91 -12.41
CA ASP A 870 33.58 27.83 -12.77
C ASP A 870 34.33 29.02 -12.21
N GLY A 871 35.32 28.78 -11.35
CA GLY A 871 36.05 29.85 -10.68
C GLY A 871 35.23 30.61 -9.62
N TYR A 872 34.08 30.10 -9.19
CA TYR A 872 33.18 30.80 -8.25
C TYR A 872 33.88 31.16 -6.94
N MET A 873 34.62 30.21 -6.34
CA MET A 873 35.31 30.45 -5.07
C MET A 873 36.35 31.56 -5.20
N GLN A 874 37.12 31.56 -6.28
CA GLN A 874 38.14 32.56 -6.58
C GLN A 874 37.56 33.97 -6.76
N ARG A 875 36.34 34.07 -7.32
CA ARG A 875 35.68 35.37 -7.55
C ARG A 875 34.99 35.93 -6.31
N VAL A 876 34.51 35.06 -5.41
CA VAL A 876 33.57 35.45 -4.35
C VAL A 876 34.21 35.47 -2.96
N PHE A 877 35.26 34.66 -2.72
CA PHE A 877 35.84 34.49 -1.40
C PHE A 877 37.30 34.92 -1.32
N HIS A 878 37.59 35.80 -0.37
CA HIS A 878 38.96 36.15 -0.02
C HIS A 878 39.72 34.94 0.53
N GLY A 879 40.97 34.79 0.09
CA GLY A 879 41.84 33.65 0.39
C GLY A 879 41.68 32.49 -0.60
N TRP A 880 40.66 32.51 -1.47
CA TRP A 880 40.45 31.47 -2.48
C TRP A 880 41.03 31.84 -3.85
N GLU A 881 41.51 33.06 -4.08
CA GLU A 881 41.96 33.57 -5.38
C GLU A 881 43.02 32.67 -6.03
N GLY A 882 43.97 32.13 -5.24
CA GLY A 882 45.04 31.23 -5.68
C GLY A 882 44.77 29.72 -5.45
N SER A 883 43.54 29.35 -5.09
CA SER A 883 43.19 27.97 -4.70
C SER A 883 43.23 26.94 -5.85
N GLY A 884 43.19 27.43 -7.10
CA GLY A 884 43.03 26.59 -8.29
C GLY A 884 41.74 25.76 -8.28
N ALA A 885 40.76 26.13 -7.45
CA ALA A 885 39.53 25.36 -7.31
C ALA A 885 38.78 25.25 -8.65
N TYR A 886 38.22 24.08 -8.94
CA TYR A 886 37.53 23.83 -10.20
C TYR A 886 36.20 23.12 -9.97
N THR A 887 35.24 23.42 -10.85
CA THR A 887 33.94 22.75 -10.86
C THR A 887 34.13 21.32 -11.34
N SER A 888 33.99 20.37 -10.42
CA SER A 888 34.15 18.96 -10.76
C SER A 888 32.88 18.34 -11.32
N LYS A 889 31.70 18.82 -10.88
CA LYS A 889 30.39 18.36 -11.33
C LYS A 889 29.36 19.48 -11.22
N VAL A 890 28.39 19.44 -12.11
CA VAL A 890 27.19 20.26 -12.10
C VAL A 890 26.00 19.33 -12.34
N TRP A 891 24.90 19.54 -11.63
CA TRP A 891 23.68 18.77 -11.78
C TRP A 891 22.45 19.62 -11.46
N THR A 892 21.30 19.12 -11.88
CA THR A 892 19.99 19.69 -11.62
C THR A 892 19.23 18.88 -10.58
N GLY A 893 18.29 19.52 -9.91
CA GLY A 893 17.36 18.85 -8.99
C GLY A 893 16.03 19.59 -8.95
N VAL A 894 14.96 18.85 -8.68
CA VAL A 894 13.59 19.39 -8.68
C VAL A 894 13.10 19.60 -7.25
N MET A 895 12.52 20.77 -6.98
CA MET A 895 11.89 21.13 -5.72
C MET A 895 10.40 21.36 -5.92
N GLY A 896 9.58 20.97 -4.95
CA GLY A 896 8.15 21.33 -4.94
C GLY A 896 7.97 22.70 -4.31
N TYR A 897 7.70 23.72 -5.11
CA TYR A 897 7.36 25.05 -4.61
C TYR A 897 5.85 25.17 -4.47
N SER A 898 5.39 25.57 -3.30
CA SER A 898 3.98 25.89 -3.13
C SER A 898 3.68 27.29 -3.69
N SER A 899 2.45 27.48 -4.15
CA SER A 899 2.01 28.77 -4.71
C SER A 899 1.98 29.88 -3.67
N ASP A 900 1.88 29.54 -2.38
CA ASP A 900 1.83 30.49 -1.26
C ASP A 900 3.13 30.57 -0.44
N GLY A 901 4.18 29.85 -0.82
CA GLY A 901 5.46 29.84 -0.11
C GLY A 901 5.49 29.05 1.20
N LEU A 902 4.42 28.34 1.55
CA LEU A 902 4.32 27.49 2.75
C LEU A 902 4.09 26.00 2.43
N PRO A 903 4.66 25.06 3.19
CA PRO A 903 4.37 23.63 3.02
C PRO A 903 2.88 23.29 3.15
N HIS A 904 2.44 22.23 2.48
CA HIS A 904 1.15 21.59 2.69
C HIS A 904 1.34 20.30 3.48
N VAL A 905 0.83 20.28 4.71
CA VAL A 905 0.98 19.19 5.67
C VAL A 905 -0.38 18.83 6.29
N GLY A 906 -0.65 17.55 6.48
CA GLY A 906 -1.87 17.05 7.12
C GLY A 906 -2.85 16.38 6.17
N VAL A 907 -4.15 16.34 6.51
CA VAL A 907 -5.18 15.69 5.69
C VAL A 907 -5.34 16.42 4.36
N VAL A 908 -5.38 15.68 3.25
CA VAL A 908 -5.66 16.24 1.92
C VAL A 908 -7.10 16.77 1.91
N PRO A 909 -7.33 18.06 1.59
CA PRO A 909 -8.68 18.62 1.57
C PRO A 909 -9.62 17.82 0.65
N GLY A 910 -10.81 17.52 1.16
CA GLY A 910 -11.81 16.74 0.43
C GLY A 910 -11.52 15.24 0.29
N ARG A 911 -10.40 14.72 0.83
CA ARG A 911 -10.06 13.30 0.76
C ARG A 911 -9.89 12.67 2.14
N GLN A 912 -10.77 11.73 2.48
CA GLN A 912 -10.73 11.00 3.75
C GLN A 912 -9.60 9.96 3.73
N ASN A 913 -8.94 9.75 4.89
CA ASN A 913 -7.84 8.81 5.06
C ASN A 913 -6.64 9.03 4.10
N GLN A 914 -6.51 10.26 3.58
CA GLN A 914 -5.46 10.69 2.68
C GLN A 914 -4.74 11.90 3.31
N TYR A 915 -3.42 11.81 3.43
CA TYR A 915 -2.57 12.79 4.11
C TYR A 915 -1.45 13.25 3.17
N MET A 916 -0.85 14.40 3.41
CA MET A 916 0.24 14.91 2.60
C MET A 916 1.32 15.61 3.43
N LEU A 917 2.52 15.64 2.85
CA LEU A 917 3.67 16.43 3.28
C LEU A 917 4.45 16.81 2.01
N ALA A 918 4.13 17.97 1.45
CA ALA A 918 4.66 18.41 0.15
C ALA A 918 4.71 19.95 0.04
N GLY A 919 5.44 20.46 -0.96
CA GLY A 919 5.48 21.88 -1.26
C GLY A 919 6.41 22.69 -0.35
N PHE A 920 7.57 22.15 -0.01
CA PHE A 920 8.47 22.76 0.99
C PHE A 920 9.35 23.93 0.49
N ASN A 921 9.16 24.41 -0.75
CA ASN A 921 9.78 25.65 -1.26
C ASN A 921 11.32 25.72 -1.17
N GLY A 922 12.01 24.59 -1.31
CA GLY A 922 13.48 24.53 -1.17
C GLY A 922 14.00 24.56 0.28
N HIS A 923 13.10 24.62 1.27
CA HIS A 923 13.42 24.63 2.70
C HIS A 923 12.94 23.36 3.42
N GLY A 924 12.81 22.24 2.69
CA GLY A 924 12.25 20.99 3.22
C GLY A 924 13.09 20.33 4.30
N MET A 925 14.42 20.34 4.17
CA MET A 925 15.32 19.63 5.10
C MET A 925 15.12 20.03 6.58
N PRO A 926 15.03 21.32 6.97
CA PRO A 926 14.74 21.69 8.35
C PRO A 926 13.29 21.48 8.78
N GLN A 927 12.33 21.42 7.84
CA GLN A 927 10.89 21.42 8.16
C GLN A 927 10.26 20.03 8.16
N ILE A 928 10.88 19.05 7.50
CA ILE A 928 10.27 17.74 7.22
C ILE A 928 10.15 16.86 8.48
N PHE A 929 11.12 16.89 9.40
CA PHE A 929 11.19 15.95 10.52
C PHE A 929 9.97 16.06 11.47
N LEU A 930 9.68 17.28 11.94
CA LEU A 930 8.54 17.52 12.83
C LEU A 930 7.21 17.47 12.07
N SER A 931 7.19 17.85 10.79
CA SER A 931 6.00 17.71 9.93
C SER A 931 5.63 16.23 9.75
N ALA A 932 6.60 15.37 9.49
CA ALA A 932 6.42 13.93 9.34
C ALA A 932 5.99 13.28 10.67
N LYS A 933 6.63 13.64 11.78
CA LYS A 933 6.21 13.18 13.13
C LYS A 933 4.75 13.52 13.41
N GLY A 934 4.33 14.76 13.13
CA GLY A 934 2.96 15.17 13.36
C GLY A 934 1.96 14.44 12.46
N VAL A 935 2.26 14.25 11.17
CA VAL A 935 1.42 13.44 10.26
C VAL A 935 1.36 11.98 10.70
N ALA A 936 2.48 11.39 11.13
CA ALA A 936 2.53 10.02 11.64
C ALA A 936 1.61 9.85 12.86
N SER A 937 1.63 10.80 13.81
CA SER A 937 0.69 10.81 14.94
C SER A 937 -0.77 10.97 14.50
N MET A 938 -1.07 11.76 13.45
CA MET A 938 -2.43 11.82 12.87
C MET A 938 -2.87 10.48 12.26
N VAL A 939 -1.92 9.74 11.67
CA VAL A 939 -2.17 8.47 10.99
C VAL A 939 -2.31 7.33 11.98
N MET A 940 -1.39 7.19 12.93
CA MET A 940 -1.31 6.06 13.87
C MET A 940 -2.28 6.21 15.04
N GLU A 941 -2.37 7.42 15.60
CA GLU A 941 -3.09 7.68 16.85
C GLU A 941 -4.41 8.44 16.61
N GLY A 942 -4.71 8.82 15.37
CA GLY A 942 -5.93 9.56 15.02
C GLY A 942 -5.95 11.00 15.59
N LEU A 943 -4.77 11.54 15.93
CA LEU A 943 -4.65 12.91 16.43
C LEU A 943 -5.16 13.94 15.42
N SER A 944 -5.86 14.97 15.90
CA SER A 944 -6.24 16.10 15.06
C SER A 944 -5.01 16.95 14.74
N TYR A 945 -4.99 17.59 13.57
CA TYR A 945 -3.85 18.41 13.12
C TYR A 945 -3.41 19.42 14.20
N GLU A 946 -4.37 20.05 14.89
CA GLU A 946 -4.12 21.07 15.91
C GLU A 946 -3.33 20.55 17.11
N LYS A 947 -3.36 19.23 17.37
CA LYS A 947 -2.67 18.59 18.49
C LYS A 947 -1.28 18.06 18.13
N THR A 948 -0.91 18.14 16.85
CA THR A 948 0.38 17.61 16.35
C THR A 948 1.57 18.51 16.65
N GLY A 949 1.32 19.78 17.02
CA GLY A 949 2.37 20.80 17.14
C GLY A 949 2.87 21.36 15.81
N ILE A 950 2.36 20.89 14.66
CA ILE A 950 2.70 21.45 13.35
C ILE A 950 2.10 22.86 13.23
N PRO A 951 2.86 23.87 12.73
CA PRO A 951 2.35 25.20 12.52
C PRO A 951 1.00 25.23 11.78
N LYS A 952 0.03 25.99 12.28
CA LYS A 952 -1.31 26.10 11.68
C LYS A 952 -1.27 26.52 10.21
N LEU A 953 -0.30 27.36 9.85
CA LEU A 953 -0.08 27.85 8.49
C LEU A 953 0.32 26.76 7.49
N TYR A 954 0.88 25.64 7.96
CA TYR A 954 1.27 24.52 7.10
C TYR A 954 0.10 23.59 6.77
N LYS A 955 -1.03 23.75 7.46
CA LYS A 955 -2.17 22.87 7.31
C LYS A 955 -2.64 22.88 5.87
N ALA A 956 -2.77 21.70 5.27
CA ALA A 956 -3.43 21.57 3.98
C ALA A 956 -4.93 21.86 4.19
N THR A 957 -5.38 23.03 3.74
CA THR A 957 -6.78 23.47 3.85
C THR A 957 -7.35 23.73 2.47
N GLN A 958 -8.68 23.62 2.35
CA GLN A 958 -9.39 23.95 1.13
C GLN A 958 -9.17 25.42 0.75
N GLU A 959 -9.14 26.32 1.73
CA GLU A 959 -8.82 27.74 1.54
C GLU A 959 -7.47 27.98 0.84
N ARG A 960 -6.42 27.22 1.21
CA ARG A 960 -5.11 27.34 0.55
C ARG A 960 -5.11 26.75 -0.86
N LEU A 961 -5.86 25.66 -1.08
CA LEU A 961 -6.10 25.12 -2.41
C LEU A 961 -6.91 26.06 -3.31
N ASP A 962 -7.79 26.86 -2.71
CA ASP A 962 -8.65 27.79 -3.44
C ASP A 962 -8.01 29.17 -3.63
N ASN A 963 -6.78 29.40 -3.13
CA ASN A 963 -6.11 30.70 -3.20
C ASN A 963 -5.46 30.97 -4.59
N PRO A 964 -5.74 32.10 -5.26
CA PRO A 964 -5.19 32.43 -6.59
C PRO A 964 -3.73 32.71 -6.63
N ASN A 965 -3.23 33.15 -5.50
CA ASN A 965 -1.94 33.75 -5.45
C ASN A 965 -0.89 32.69 -5.80
N ASN A 966 -0.13 32.97 -6.86
CA ASN A 966 1.07 32.25 -7.18
C ASN A 966 2.25 33.18 -6.94
N ALA A 967 2.76 33.14 -5.71
CA ALA A 967 3.89 33.92 -5.25
C ALA A 967 5.13 33.71 -6.13
N ILE A 968 5.29 32.51 -6.72
CA ILE A 968 6.39 32.16 -7.62
C ILE A 968 6.33 33.04 -8.88
N LEU A 969 5.20 33.02 -9.59
CA LEU A 969 5.00 33.80 -10.81
C LEU A 969 4.92 35.31 -10.54
N ASN A 970 4.32 35.73 -9.43
CA ASN A 970 4.24 37.13 -9.04
C ASN A 970 5.63 37.72 -8.77
N THR A 971 6.49 36.96 -8.09
CA THR A 971 7.89 37.34 -7.87
C THR A 971 8.63 37.42 -9.21
N TRP A 972 8.46 36.44 -10.11
CA TRP A 972 9.08 36.46 -11.43
C TRP A 972 8.67 37.68 -12.27
N LYS A 973 7.37 37.97 -12.37
CA LYS A 973 6.84 39.15 -13.09
C LYS A 973 7.40 40.46 -12.53
N THR A 974 7.55 40.56 -11.21
CA THR A 974 8.10 41.75 -10.56
C THR A 974 9.57 41.96 -10.93
N VAL A 975 10.35 40.88 -10.98
CA VAL A 975 11.76 40.93 -11.40
C VAL A 975 11.90 41.33 -12.86
N GLN A 976 11.10 40.72 -13.75
CA GLN A 976 11.11 41.06 -15.17
C GLN A 976 10.78 42.53 -15.42
N ARG A 977 9.81 43.12 -14.69
CA ARG A 977 9.51 44.56 -14.79
C ARG A 977 10.66 45.45 -14.29
N ARG A 978 11.35 45.07 -13.22
CA ARG A 978 12.48 45.84 -12.68
C ARG A 978 13.72 45.77 -13.57
N GLU A 979 13.94 44.64 -14.23
CA GLU A 979 15.06 44.46 -15.18
C GLU A 979 14.75 45.11 -16.54
N GLY A 980 13.49 45.02 -17.01
CA GLY A 980 13.05 45.71 -18.23
C GLY A 980 12.93 47.23 -18.13
N ALA A 981 12.89 47.80 -16.93
CA ALA A 981 12.96 49.25 -16.69
C ALA A 981 14.40 49.80 -16.60
N LYS A 982 15.42 48.92 -16.68
CA LYS A 982 16.85 49.27 -16.71
C LYS A 982 17.48 49.16 -18.12
N LEU A 983 16.71 48.67 -19.09
CA LEU A 983 16.97 48.76 -20.53
C LEU A 983 16.20 49.96 -21.09
#